data_AF-A0A4P9YWM8-F1
#
_entry.id   AF-A0A4P9YWM8-F1
#
_cell.length_a   1.000
_cell.length_b   1.000
_cell.length_c   1.000
_cell.angle_alpha   90.00
_cell.angle_beta   90.00
_cell.angle_gamma   90.00
#
_symmetry.space_group_name_H-M   'P 1'
#
loop_
_entity.id
_entity.type
_entity.pdbx_description
1 polymer ?
#
loop_
_entity_poly.entity_id
_entity_poly.type
_entity_poly.pdbx_seq_one_letter_code
_entity_poly.pdbx_strand_id
1 'polypeptide(L)'
;MRRLRVGLHYALCLLVCLLQLSRITTALYEDQAGLYDWHIPLIGVPRQSLFHRADTRSRQLLLLTDRGILASVQPRSGALVWRHDLSQGTGATTAGEHMLRAYKEYVATLSTTKNKLVLRVWHIKSSFLVWEHVQTSSKQMQAEMVMLPEGDIILVTACHELTRFSIKDGQIVWQHQLAIRDGRCYQSAAMTGDHNKLHVFDASEQSALRVVEVNVHAGEAGEATSTSIKPAAAAEKPLVWMQAMDSTTMYAVWLAQTDKQQWTLYAQSAADAQPVALLFEFGKQVSIEVRPLSENSRVLWISAHTLAANRRYYGYLVTLEAGQLVKAVKFFSQTPSVFGHVHTDSREHTLVGRLSADMNASEIDLCVYDLKDPVAIAYTSKVPFSLDNTGPLAEAIFEAAIDEQGKVEAVRTLVTTADESIHLLRDTKHVWTREESLSHVVAMEAIDLPEDNLMSLEHDELVSRADDGDEHASGASAVESGSNATLLRKDAFGLRRLLVFITRSGKLIAMDSANKGSAVWSRYDGVHAVAERAVKVHGMFNVRSTIVKYPPLLAVVVTKYSDETPVTSVLCVDALTGQNYTAAFEGTVYPGVEPQKIYHLPLASSHTEHVDMLAFMDERQQLHLWPSTVESREHLMRHASQWTFAQGWQQGSSQLRGYELAASQDEKQSSLATREAWQLMLPDDLHIVATARHPSYDPTASIGRTLGNRSVLFKYLNPNLIAVAAVHKHEARSERLYVYLLDSVSGTVLYHTVYAGVVVDALHPVHLVLSENWLVATFAGQGDAHLGTAKGYQAVVLELYESDMEDARVDGQVIKCAHYPAHSSNSYVPLISDVFSSFDPHRPYVMSQAYALPYGVNAAGVTITRLGITTKKLLGKLGLPSGQLYGIPRQLLDARRSMGAVSDVDQENGLLPYEPAIPFIPSHVLSYNQTVRVNIYAIITLARIADVRC
;
A
#
# COMPACT_ATOMS: atom_id res chain seq x y z
N MET A 1 47.91 -33.35 43.74
CA MET A 1 47.97 -33.48 42.26
C MET A 1 46.62 -33.76 41.57
N ARG A 2 45.79 -34.72 42.02
CA ARG A 2 44.47 -34.99 41.37
C ARG A 2 43.49 -33.79 41.39
N ARG A 3 43.39 -33.03 42.48
CA ARG A 3 42.53 -31.83 42.55
C ARG A 3 42.95 -30.70 41.61
N LEU A 4 44.26 -30.53 41.37
CA LEU A 4 44.78 -29.54 40.42
C LEU A 4 44.45 -29.91 38.97
N ARG A 5 44.49 -31.20 38.61
CA ARG A 5 44.15 -31.68 37.26
C ARG A 5 42.67 -31.48 36.94
N VAL A 6 41.79 -31.68 37.92
CA VAL A 6 40.34 -31.47 37.76
C VAL A 6 40.03 -29.98 37.58
N GLY A 7 40.63 -29.11 38.40
CA GLY A 7 40.47 -27.65 38.24
C GLY A 7 40.97 -27.13 36.89
N LEU A 8 42.08 -27.68 36.38
CA LEU A 8 42.61 -27.33 35.05
C LEU A 8 41.69 -27.79 33.91
N HIS A 9 41.04 -28.96 34.03
CA HIS A 9 40.07 -29.43 33.03
C HIS A 9 38.80 -28.58 33.03
N TYR A 10 38.29 -28.18 34.20
CA TYR A 10 37.16 -27.26 34.27
C TYR A 10 37.50 -25.90 33.70
N ALA A 11 38.68 -25.35 34.03
CA ALA A 11 39.14 -24.08 33.46
C ALA A 11 39.33 -24.15 31.94
N LEU A 12 39.86 -25.26 31.42
CA LEU A 12 40.02 -25.48 29.98
C LEU A 12 38.65 -25.64 29.29
N CYS A 13 37.70 -26.37 29.86
CA CYS A 13 36.34 -26.47 29.35
C CYS A 13 35.61 -25.12 29.37
N LEU A 14 35.79 -24.32 30.43
CA LEU A 14 35.18 -23.00 30.55
C LEU A 14 35.81 -22.00 29.56
N LEU A 15 37.13 -22.09 29.34
CA LEU A 15 37.84 -21.32 28.31
C LEU A 15 37.39 -21.74 26.91
N VAL A 16 37.21 -23.04 26.64
CA VAL A 16 36.69 -23.53 25.36
C VAL A 16 35.23 -23.11 25.16
N CYS A 17 34.38 -23.14 26.20
CA CYS A 17 33.02 -22.60 26.14
C CYS A 17 33.00 -21.08 25.89
N LEU A 18 33.91 -20.32 26.53
CA LEU A 18 34.05 -18.87 26.31
C LEU A 18 34.60 -18.54 24.91
N LEU A 19 35.54 -19.35 24.38
CA LEU A 19 36.06 -19.23 23.01
C LEU A 19 35.04 -19.69 21.95
N GLN A 20 34.12 -20.59 22.32
CA GLN A 20 32.95 -20.95 21.49
C GLN A 20 31.88 -19.86 21.52
N LEU A 21 31.73 -19.14 22.64
CA LEU A 21 30.87 -17.95 22.77
C LEU A 21 31.45 -16.74 22.02
N SER A 22 32.77 -16.68 21.80
CA SER A 22 33.44 -15.63 21.01
C SER A 22 33.47 -15.93 19.50
N ARG A 23 32.66 -16.86 18.99
CA ARG A 23 32.45 -16.99 17.54
C ARG A 23 31.77 -15.71 17.03
N ILE A 24 32.61 -14.86 16.45
CA ILE A 24 32.36 -13.69 15.61
C ILE A 24 30.87 -13.52 15.30
N THR A 25 30.17 -12.79 16.17
CA THR A 25 28.80 -12.37 15.92
C THR A 25 28.87 -11.30 14.83
N THR A 26 28.45 -11.64 13.62
CA THR A 26 28.18 -10.65 12.56
C THR A 26 26.86 -9.93 12.83
N ALA A 27 26.67 -9.43 14.05
CA ALA A 27 25.51 -8.61 14.41
C ALA A 27 25.76 -7.16 13.98
N LEU A 28 24.69 -6.40 13.78
CA LEU A 28 24.79 -4.94 13.69
C LEU A 28 25.48 -4.45 14.97
N TYR A 29 26.53 -3.64 14.84
CA TYR A 29 27.18 -3.08 16.01
C TYR A 29 26.20 -2.16 16.75
N GLU A 30 26.25 -2.15 18.09
CA GLU A 30 25.35 -1.34 18.92
C GLU A 30 25.38 0.15 18.55
N ASP A 31 26.54 0.64 18.12
CA ASP A 31 26.77 2.02 17.67
C ASP A 31 26.19 2.32 16.27
N GLN A 32 25.75 1.31 15.51
CA GLN A 32 25.15 1.47 14.18
C GLN A 32 23.61 1.48 14.20
N ALA A 33 22.99 0.93 15.26
CA ALA A 33 21.54 0.84 15.37
C ALA A 33 20.88 2.22 15.56
N GLY A 34 19.91 2.56 14.70
CA GLY A 34 19.18 3.82 14.73
C GLY A 34 19.93 5.01 14.13
N LEU A 35 21.12 4.78 13.55
CA LEU A 35 21.96 5.82 12.95
C LEU A 35 21.70 5.98 11.45
N TYR A 36 21.55 4.87 10.73
CA TYR A 36 21.28 4.85 9.28
C TYR A 36 19.92 4.26 8.91
N ASP A 37 19.18 3.76 9.90
CA ASP A 37 17.91 3.09 9.74
C ASP A 37 16.81 3.80 10.56
N TRP A 38 15.60 3.77 10.01
CA TRP A 38 14.42 4.34 10.64
C TRP A 38 13.19 3.61 10.12
N HIS A 39 12.12 3.66 10.91
CA HIS A 39 10.86 3.00 10.60
C HIS A 39 9.70 3.91 11.00
N ILE A 40 8.81 4.18 10.04
CA ILE A 40 7.58 4.95 10.27
C ILE A 40 6.41 3.97 10.37
N PRO A 41 5.83 3.75 11.57
CA PRO A 41 4.70 2.86 11.74
C PRO A 41 3.39 3.54 11.33
N LEU A 42 2.89 3.16 10.15
CA LEU A 42 1.61 3.62 9.60
C LEU A 42 0.47 2.66 9.95
N ILE A 43 -0.76 3.16 9.99
CA ILE A 43 -1.97 2.39 10.30
C ILE A 43 -2.97 2.39 9.14
N GLY A 44 -2.85 3.34 8.20
CA GLY A 44 -3.81 3.51 7.10
C GLY A 44 -4.88 4.53 7.42
N VAL A 45 -5.82 4.71 6.48
CA VAL A 45 -6.83 5.77 6.55
C VAL A 45 -7.94 5.32 7.50
N PRO A 46 -8.26 6.07 8.57
CA PRO A 46 -9.34 5.71 9.47
C PRO A 46 -10.68 5.60 8.75
N ARG A 47 -11.41 4.51 9.03
CA ARG A 47 -12.81 4.29 8.61
C ARG A 47 -13.77 4.45 9.79
N GLN A 48 -13.33 4.02 10.97
CA GLN A 48 -14.03 4.27 12.22
C GLN A 48 -13.03 4.79 13.24
N SER A 49 -13.43 5.82 13.97
CA SER A 49 -12.58 6.52 14.92
C SER A 49 -13.38 6.78 16.20
N LEU A 50 -12.74 6.56 17.36
CA LEU A 50 -13.39 6.74 18.65
C LEU A 50 -12.39 7.31 19.67
N PHE A 51 -12.74 8.46 20.27
CA PHE A 51 -12.12 8.87 21.52
C PHE A 51 -12.70 8.03 22.64
N HIS A 52 -11.86 7.30 23.37
CA HIS A 52 -12.31 6.38 24.41
C HIS A 52 -11.55 6.58 25.72
N ARG A 53 -12.29 6.54 26.82
CA ARG A 53 -11.75 6.66 28.17
C ARG A 53 -11.85 5.32 28.90
N ALA A 54 -10.77 4.55 28.88
CA ALA A 54 -10.72 3.27 29.59
C ALA A 54 -10.64 3.43 31.12
N ASP A 55 -10.03 4.53 31.61
CA ASP A 55 -9.93 4.85 33.04
C ASP A 55 -9.92 6.38 33.31
N THR A 56 -9.79 6.78 34.58
CA THR A 56 -9.75 8.20 34.94
C THR A 56 -8.45 8.93 34.52
N ARG A 57 -7.38 8.24 34.12
CA ARG A 57 -6.04 8.83 33.94
C ARG A 57 -5.69 9.24 32.51
N SER A 58 -6.11 8.52 31.48
CA SER A 58 -5.79 8.90 30.08
C SER A 58 -6.77 8.39 29.04
N ARG A 59 -7.26 9.30 28.18
CA ARG A 59 -8.05 8.96 26.99
C ARG A 59 -7.16 8.49 25.84
N GLN A 60 -7.62 7.48 25.10
CA GLN A 60 -6.95 6.93 23.92
C GLN A 60 -7.79 7.21 22.67
N LEU A 61 -7.13 7.36 21.53
CA LEU A 61 -7.80 7.44 20.23
C LEU A 61 -7.73 6.05 19.58
N LEU A 62 -8.87 5.38 19.50
CA LEU A 62 -9.00 4.08 18.85
C LEU A 62 -9.38 4.30 17.38
N LEU A 63 -8.63 3.67 16.48
CA LEU A 63 -8.78 3.79 15.04
C LEU A 63 -8.91 2.41 14.42
N LEU A 64 -9.88 2.25 13.53
CA LEU A 64 -10.03 1.10 12.66
C LEU A 64 -9.94 1.58 11.22
N THR A 65 -8.95 1.10 10.48
CA THR A 65 -8.55 1.67 9.19
C THR A 65 -9.00 0.85 8.00
N ASP A 66 -8.91 1.45 6.81
CA ASP A 66 -9.19 0.80 5.52
C ASP A 66 -8.26 -0.37 5.18
N ARG A 67 -7.14 -0.49 5.90
CA ARG A 67 -6.21 -1.64 5.86
C ARG A 67 -6.59 -2.77 6.81
N GLY A 68 -7.73 -2.68 7.50
CA GLY A 68 -8.11 -3.65 8.52
C GLY A 68 -7.20 -3.62 9.75
N ILE A 69 -6.59 -2.47 10.04
CA ILE A 69 -5.72 -2.31 11.21
C ILE A 69 -6.53 -1.66 12.34
N LEU A 70 -6.56 -2.32 13.50
CA LEU A 70 -7.01 -1.74 14.75
C LEU A 70 -5.80 -1.10 15.45
N ALA A 71 -5.89 0.18 15.80
CA ALA A 71 -4.80 0.89 16.45
C ALA A 71 -5.28 1.76 17.63
N SER A 72 -4.39 1.94 18.60
CA SER A 72 -4.52 2.95 19.64
C SER A 72 -3.41 3.98 19.49
N VAL A 73 -3.82 5.25 19.37
CA VAL A 73 -2.94 6.40 19.22
C VAL A 73 -3.11 7.31 20.43
N GLN A 74 -2.02 7.86 20.93
CA GLN A 74 -2.05 8.81 22.03
C GLN A 74 -2.52 10.18 21.51
N PRO A 75 -3.65 10.75 22.01
CA PRO A 75 -4.16 12.01 21.48
C PRO A 75 -3.19 13.18 21.67
N ARG A 76 -2.33 13.19 22.69
CA ARG A 76 -1.43 14.31 22.95
C ARG A 76 -0.27 14.40 21.95
N SER A 77 0.25 13.27 21.49
CA SER A 77 1.52 13.20 20.74
C SER A 77 1.37 12.64 19.33
N GLY A 78 0.25 11.97 19.03
CA GLY A 78 0.10 11.20 17.79
C GLY A 78 0.95 9.93 17.78
N ALA A 79 1.59 9.59 18.90
CA ALA A 79 2.40 8.37 19.02
C ALA A 79 1.50 7.13 18.99
N LEU A 80 1.91 6.13 18.21
CA LEU A 80 1.27 4.83 18.19
C LEU A 80 1.56 4.08 19.50
N VAL A 81 0.53 3.66 20.21
CA VAL A 81 0.65 2.86 21.44
C VAL A 81 0.73 1.38 21.09
N TRP A 82 -0.22 0.91 20.28
CA TRP A 82 -0.25 -0.46 19.76
C TRP A 82 -1.08 -0.51 18.47
N ARG A 83 -0.87 -1.55 17.66
CA ARG A 83 -1.69 -1.88 16.48
C ARG A 83 -1.81 -3.39 16.29
N HIS A 84 -2.96 -3.82 15.78
CA HIS A 84 -3.26 -5.19 15.41
C HIS A 84 -3.77 -5.23 13.97
N ASP A 85 -3.21 -6.14 13.18
CA ASP A 85 -3.68 -6.44 11.84
C ASP A 85 -4.79 -7.49 11.93
N LEU A 86 -6.03 -7.08 11.63
CA LEU A 86 -7.21 -7.95 11.72
C LEU A 86 -7.35 -8.89 10.53
N SER A 87 -6.59 -8.67 9.44
CA SER A 87 -6.57 -9.55 8.27
C SER A 87 -5.90 -10.90 8.57
N GLN A 88 -5.02 -10.93 9.57
CA GLN A 88 -4.41 -12.18 10.03
C GLN A 88 -5.49 -13.09 10.65
N GLY A 89 -5.68 -14.25 10.00
CA GLY A 89 -6.67 -15.24 10.39
C GLY A 89 -8.03 -15.14 9.66
N THR A 90 -8.33 -14.08 8.90
CA THR A 90 -9.53 -14.02 8.04
C THR A 90 -9.28 -14.55 6.63
N GLY A 91 -8.00 -14.59 6.20
CA GLY A 91 -7.61 -15.05 4.86
C GLY A 91 -7.92 -14.05 3.74
N ALA A 92 -8.41 -12.85 4.08
CA ALA A 92 -8.77 -11.81 3.13
C ALA A 92 -7.78 -10.65 3.22
N THR A 93 -7.23 -10.23 2.08
CA THR A 93 -6.21 -9.17 2.02
C THR A 93 -6.78 -7.76 2.05
N THR A 94 -8.06 -7.51 1.75
CA THR A 94 -8.56 -6.11 1.63
C THR A 94 -10.08 -5.89 1.55
N ALA A 95 -10.93 -6.92 1.71
CA ALA A 95 -12.36 -6.81 1.33
C ALA A 95 -13.37 -7.23 2.40
N GLY A 96 -13.01 -7.16 3.69
CA GLY A 96 -13.93 -7.43 4.79
C GLY A 96 -14.56 -6.16 5.35
N GLU A 97 -15.83 -6.22 5.75
CA GLU A 97 -16.42 -5.15 6.56
C GLU A 97 -15.94 -5.32 8.00
N HIS A 98 -15.50 -4.20 8.60
CA HIS A 98 -14.99 -4.18 9.95
C HIS A 98 -15.78 -3.18 10.81
N MET A 99 -16.08 -3.54 12.05
CA MET A 99 -16.79 -2.68 13.01
C MET A 99 -16.01 -2.58 14.32
N LEU A 100 -16.07 -1.41 14.96
CA LEU A 100 -15.37 -1.08 16.21
C LEU A 100 -16.36 -0.61 17.29
N ARG A 101 -16.28 -1.18 18.49
CA ARG A 101 -16.98 -0.72 19.70
C ARG A 101 -16.06 -0.75 20.90
N ALA A 102 -16.28 0.11 21.88
CA ALA A 102 -15.47 0.10 23.11
C ALA A 102 -16.33 0.31 24.36
N TYR A 103 -15.96 -0.37 25.43
CA TYR A 103 -16.59 -0.30 26.74
C TYR A 103 -15.55 -0.48 27.85
N LYS A 104 -15.43 0.52 28.74
CA LYS A 104 -14.43 0.53 29.83
C LYS A 104 -13.04 0.14 29.32
N GLU A 105 -12.38 -0.87 29.89
CA GLU A 105 -11.07 -1.34 29.44
C GLU A 105 -11.06 -2.24 28.20
N TYR A 106 -12.21 -2.48 27.55
CA TYR A 106 -12.34 -3.40 26.42
C TYR A 106 -12.69 -2.71 25.11
N VAL A 107 -12.19 -3.26 24.01
CA VAL A 107 -12.56 -2.89 22.64
C VAL A 107 -12.95 -4.16 21.90
N ALA A 108 -14.10 -4.11 21.23
CA ALA A 108 -14.62 -5.21 20.41
C ALA A 108 -14.48 -4.86 18.93
N THR A 109 -14.05 -5.84 18.16
CA THR A 109 -13.95 -5.75 16.70
C THR A 109 -14.70 -6.90 16.05
N LEU A 110 -15.56 -6.59 15.08
CA LEU A 110 -16.19 -7.57 14.21
C LEU A 110 -15.57 -7.47 12.81
N SER A 111 -15.12 -8.59 12.27
CA SER A 111 -14.57 -8.70 10.92
C SER A 111 -15.39 -9.72 10.14
N THR A 112 -16.00 -9.32 9.04
CA THR A 112 -16.75 -10.21 8.16
C THR A 112 -16.04 -10.35 6.82
N THR A 113 -16.03 -11.56 6.28
CA THR A 113 -15.58 -11.90 4.93
C THR A 113 -16.68 -12.74 4.27
N LYS A 114 -16.53 -13.08 2.99
CA LYS A 114 -17.54 -13.89 2.27
C LYS A 114 -17.96 -15.14 3.05
N ASN A 115 -17.02 -15.88 3.65
CA ASN A 115 -17.31 -17.21 4.22
C ASN A 115 -16.95 -17.31 5.71
N LYS A 116 -16.46 -16.23 6.33
CA LYS A 116 -15.95 -16.24 7.70
C LYS A 116 -16.27 -14.94 8.42
N LEU A 117 -16.76 -15.07 9.64
CA LEU A 117 -16.99 -14.00 10.59
C LEU A 117 -16.11 -14.21 11.81
N VAL A 118 -15.51 -13.13 12.30
CA VAL A 118 -14.63 -13.15 13.47
C VAL A 118 -14.96 -11.98 14.39
N LEU A 119 -15.44 -12.28 15.59
CA LEU A 119 -15.63 -11.32 16.69
C LEU A 119 -14.44 -11.46 17.66
N ARG A 120 -13.78 -10.35 17.99
CA ARG A 120 -12.65 -10.31 18.92
C ARG A 120 -12.85 -9.23 19.96
N VAL A 121 -12.49 -9.53 21.20
CA VAL A 121 -12.43 -8.55 22.28
C VAL A 121 -11.01 -8.43 22.78
N TRP A 122 -10.53 -7.19 22.87
CA TRP A 122 -9.17 -6.84 23.27
C TRP A 122 -9.20 -5.98 24.51
N HIS A 123 -8.18 -6.13 25.36
CA HIS A 123 -7.99 -5.25 26.49
C HIS A 123 -7.12 -4.05 26.07
N ILE A 124 -7.66 -2.85 26.20
CA ILE A 124 -7.17 -1.61 25.59
C ILE A 124 -5.76 -1.23 26.10
N LYS A 125 -5.44 -1.46 27.37
CA LYS A 125 -4.12 -1.05 27.91
C LYS A 125 -3.03 -2.09 27.68
N SER A 126 -3.36 -3.36 27.84
CA SER A 126 -2.39 -4.45 27.68
C SER A 126 -2.22 -4.88 26.23
N SER A 127 -3.14 -4.49 25.34
CA SER A 127 -3.22 -4.91 23.94
C SER A 127 -3.43 -6.42 23.74
N PHE A 128 -3.77 -7.15 24.81
CA PHE A 128 -4.01 -8.59 24.71
C PHE A 128 -5.42 -8.88 24.19
N LEU A 129 -5.50 -9.87 23.30
CA LEU A 129 -6.75 -10.52 22.95
C LEU A 129 -7.29 -11.21 24.21
N VAL A 130 -8.51 -10.87 24.60
CA VAL A 130 -9.20 -11.47 25.75
C VAL A 130 -9.85 -12.78 25.32
N TRP A 131 -10.64 -12.72 24.24
CA TRP A 131 -11.28 -13.87 23.62
C TRP A 131 -11.61 -13.58 22.15
N GLU A 132 -11.80 -14.66 21.38
CA GLU A 132 -12.29 -14.59 20.02
C GLU A 132 -13.40 -15.61 19.77
N HIS A 133 -14.35 -15.25 18.92
CA HIS A 133 -15.40 -16.12 18.41
C HIS A 133 -15.34 -16.12 16.89
N VAL A 134 -15.32 -17.33 16.30
CA VAL A 134 -15.18 -17.53 14.85
C VAL A 134 -16.34 -18.37 14.34
N GLN A 135 -17.01 -17.87 13.31
CA GLN A 135 -18.09 -18.58 12.61
C GLN A 135 -17.73 -18.69 11.12
N THR A 136 -17.94 -19.86 10.54
CA THR A 136 -17.70 -20.13 9.10
C THR A 136 -18.97 -20.61 8.43
N SER A 137 -19.23 -20.14 7.21
CA SER A 137 -20.41 -20.49 6.42
C SER A 137 -20.07 -20.69 4.95
N SER A 138 -20.82 -21.56 4.26
CA SER A 138 -20.74 -21.71 2.81
C SER A 138 -21.46 -20.60 2.05
N LYS A 139 -22.25 -19.78 2.73
CA LYS A 139 -22.98 -18.62 2.18
C LYS A 139 -22.36 -17.32 2.66
N GLN A 140 -22.58 -16.25 1.90
CA GLN A 140 -22.19 -14.90 2.27
C GLN A 140 -22.71 -14.56 3.67
N MET A 141 -21.82 -14.20 4.59
CA MET A 141 -22.17 -13.79 5.94
C MET A 141 -22.31 -12.26 6.00
N GLN A 142 -23.49 -11.80 6.41
CA GLN A 142 -23.69 -10.43 6.92
C GLN A 142 -23.83 -10.51 8.44
N ALA A 143 -23.29 -9.50 9.11
CA ALA A 143 -23.43 -9.40 10.55
C ALA A 143 -23.28 -7.98 11.06
N GLU A 144 -23.89 -7.75 12.21
CA GLU A 144 -23.86 -6.47 12.92
C GLU A 144 -23.56 -6.72 14.40
N MET A 145 -22.79 -5.81 14.98
CA MET A 145 -22.40 -5.83 16.38
C MET A 145 -23.06 -4.69 17.15
N VAL A 146 -23.83 -5.05 18.17
CA VAL A 146 -24.44 -4.11 19.12
C VAL A 146 -23.78 -4.28 20.48
N MET A 147 -23.30 -3.18 21.07
CA MET A 147 -22.70 -3.17 22.40
C MET A 147 -23.70 -2.65 23.44
N LEU A 148 -23.94 -3.44 24.48
CA LEU A 148 -24.88 -3.13 25.55
C LEU A 148 -24.26 -2.15 26.57
N PRO A 149 -25.07 -1.41 27.35
CA PRO A 149 -24.56 -0.47 28.37
C PRO A 149 -23.74 -1.14 29.49
N GLU A 150 -24.01 -2.40 29.78
CA GLU A 150 -23.23 -3.25 30.69
C GLU A 150 -21.93 -3.78 30.06
N GLY A 151 -21.76 -3.62 28.74
CA GLY A 151 -20.59 -4.01 27.97
C GLY A 151 -20.77 -5.27 27.13
N ASP A 152 -21.73 -6.14 27.47
CA ASP A 152 -22.03 -7.35 26.71
C ASP A 152 -22.33 -7.06 25.24
N ILE A 153 -22.12 -8.05 24.38
CA ILE A 153 -22.16 -7.87 22.92
C ILE A 153 -23.29 -8.74 22.36
N ILE A 154 -24.20 -8.15 21.60
CA ILE A 154 -25.14 -8.90 20.78
C ILE A 154 -24.63 -8.91 19.34
N LEU A 155 -24.48 -10.10 18.80
CA LEU A 155 -24.11 -10.35 17.42
C LEU A 155 -25.35 -10.83 16.67
N VAL A 156 -25.66 -10.14 15.57
CA VAL A 156 -26.72 -10.55 14.63
C VAL A 156 -26.03 -11.24 13.45
N THR A 157 -26.27 -12.53 13.24
CA THR A 157 -25.61 -13.36 12.20
C THR A 157 -26.61 -13.99 11.24
N ALA A 158 -26.13 -14.23 10.01
CA ALA A 158 -26.77 -15.08 9.02
C ALA A 158 -28.25 -14.74 8.74
N CYS A 159 -28.63 -13.47 8.88
CA CYS A 159 -29.98 -12.96 8.65
C CYS A 159 -31.08 -13.33 9.67
N HIS A 160 -30.79 -14.06 10.75
CA HIS A 160 -31.84 -14.51 11.68
C HIS A 160 -31.34 -15.00 13.05
N GLU A 161 -30.04 -15.15 13.24
CA GLU A 161 -29.48 -15.63 14.50
C GLU A 161 -29.01 -14.45 15.33
N LEU A 162 -29.40 -14.43 16.61
CA LEU A 162 -29.01 -13.45 17.59
C LEU A 162 -28.25 -14.17 18.70
N THR A 163 -27.02 -13.74 18.97
CA THR A 163 -26.20 -14.32 20.03
C THR A 163 -25.70 -13.23 20.94
N ARG A 164 -26.04 -13.31 22.23
CA ARG A 164 -25.48 -12.43 23.26
C ARG A 164 -24.26 -13.07 23.89
N PHE A 165 -23.13 -12.39 23.83
CA PHE A 165 -21.86 -12.76 24.43
C PHE A 165 -21.57 -11.89 25.65
N SER A 166 -21.05 -12.51 26.72
CA SER A 166 -20.45 -11.74 27.80
C SER A 166 -19.13 -11.13 27.36
N ILE A 167 -18.92 -9.84 27.61
CA ILE A 167 -17.69 -9.16 27.19
C ILE A 167 -16.45 -9.67 27.93
N LYS A 168 -16.60 -10.26 29.13
CA LYS A 168 -15.47 -10.64 29.98
C LYS A 168 -14.79 -11.93 29.53
N ASP A 169 -15.56 -12.93 29.13
CA ASP A 169 -15.06 -14.28 28.86
C ASP A 169 -15.56 -14.87 27.53
N GLY A 170 -16.43 -14.16 26.81
CA GLY A 170 -16.98 -14.61 25.54
C GLY A 170 -17.99 -15.75 25.68
N GLN A 171 -18.49 -16.03 26.89
CA GLN A 171 -19.55 -17.02 27.07
C GLN A 171 -20.85 -16.53 26.43
N ILE A 172 -21.56 -17.45 25.78
CA ILE A 172 -22.90 -17.19 25.25
C ILE A 172 -23.86 -17.11 26.43
N VAL A 173 -24.44 -15.93 26.63
CA VAL A 173 -25.47 -15.68 27.66
C VAL A 173 -26.80 -16.28 27.20
N TRP A 174 -27.17 -16.00 25.95
CA TRP A 174 -28.30 -16.63 25.28
C TRP A 174 -28.08 -16.58 23.77
N GLN A 175 -28.77 -17.47 23.07
CA GLN A 175 -28.82 -17.54 21.62
C GLN A 175 -30.27 -17.74 21.20
N HIS A 176 -30.73 -16.94 20.25
CA HIS A 176 -32.09 -16.97 19.76
C HIS A 176 -32.11 -16.94 18.25
N GLN A 177 -32.98 -17.76 17.66
CA GLN A 177 -33.15 -17.84 16.21
C GLN A 177 -34.49 -17.23 15.84
N LEU A 178 -34.44 -16.07 15.18
CA LEU A 178 -35.62 -15.39 14.66
C LEU A 178 -36.29 -16.22 13.58
N ALA A 179 -37.62 -16.23 13.56
CA ALA A 179 -38.39 -16.91 12.54
C ALA A 179 -38.23 -16.19 11.18
N ILE A 180 -37.58 -16.84 10.21
CA ILE A 180 -37.54 -16.36 8.83
C ILE A 180 -38.90 -16.67 8.17
N ARG A 181 -39.66 -15.63 7.80
CA ARG A 181 -40.84 -15.75 6.92
C ARG A 181 -40.51 -15.15 5.55
N ASP A 182 -40.85 -15.87 4.48
CA ASP A 182 -40.68 -15.43 3.07
C ASP A 182 -39.22 -15.26 2.59
N GLY A 183 -38.25 -15.89 3.26
CA GLY A 183 -36.84 -15.90 2.82
C GLY A 183 -36.11 -14.56 2.89
N ARG A 184 -36.63 -13.59 3.66
CA ARG A 184 -36.02 -12.27 3.83
C ARG A 184 -35.01 -12.23 4.98
N CYS A 185 -34.07 -11.29 4.91
CA CYS A 185 -32.93 -11.20 5.82
C CYS A 185 -33.00 -9.98 6.73
N TYR A 186 -32.82 -10.14 8.05
CA TYR A 186 -32.60 -9.00 8.94
C TYR A 186 -31.26 -8.32 8.62
N GLN A 187 -31.29 -7.00 8.41
CA GLN A 187 -30.16 -6.21 7.91
C GLN A 187 -29.54 -5.30 8.97
N SER A 188 -30.32 -4.88 9.97
CA SER A 188 -29.83 -3.99 11.03
C SER A 188 -30.58 -4.19 12.35
N ALA A 189 -29.99 -3.76 13.45
CA ALA A 189 -30.50 -3.84 14.80
C ALA A 189 -30.13 -2.59 15.58
N ALA A 190 -31.11 -2.03 16.28
CA ALA A 190 -30.94 -0.85 17.11
C ALA A 190 -31.55 -1.06 18.50
N MET A 191 -30.91 -0.50 19.51
CA MET A 191 -31.33 -0.65 20.89
C MET A 191 -32.24 0.51 21.33
N THR A 192 -33.28 0.20 22.11
CA THR A 192 -34.14 1.22 22.70
C THR A 192 -33.40 2.06 23.73
N GLY A 193 -33.94 3.25 24.05
CA GLY A 193 -33.25 4.25 24.86
C GLY A 193 -33.21 3.87 26.34
N ASP A 194 -34.12 3.00 26.76
CA ASP A 194 -34.12 2.33 28.07
C ASP A 194 -33.24 1.07 28.09
N HIS A 195 -32.66 0.69 26.95
CA HIS A 195 -31.76 -0.45 26.75
C HIS A 195 -32.35 -1.84 27.08
N ASN A 196 -33.67 -1.95 27.23
CA ASN A 196 -34.34 -3.20 27.54
C ASN A 196 -34.68 -4.03 26.29
N LYS A 197 -34.85 -3.37 25.15
CA LYS A 197 -35.28 -4.00 23.91
C LYS A 197 -34.29 -3.73 22.79
N LEU A 198 -34.04 -4.76 21.99
CA LEU A 198 -33.35 -4.67 20.73
C LEU A 198 -34.40 -4.81 19.63
N HIS A 199 -34.49 -3.82 18.77
CA HIS A 199 -35.30 -3.94 17.56
C HIS A 199 -34.42 -4.44 16.43
N VAL A 200 -34.83 -5.53 15.79
CA VAL A 200 -34.15 -6.13 14.64
C VAL A 200 -35.03 -5.95 13.42
N PHE A 201 -34.46 -5.43 12.33
CA PHE A 201 -35.21 -4.92 11.19
C PHE A 201 -34.77 -5.51 9.86
N ASP A 202 -35.73 -5.63 8.94
CA ASP A 202 -35.52 -5.93 7.51
C ASP A 202 -36.29 -4.91 6.66
N ALA A 203 -35.63 -4.39 5.61
CA ALA A 203 -36.20 -3.50 4.63
C ALA A 203 -36.02 -4.07 3.21
N SER A 204 -37.14 -4.37 2.54
CA SER A 204 -37.15 -4.69 1.10
C SER A 204 -37.53 -3.46 0.28
N GLU A 205 -36.91 -3.27 -0.90
CA GLU A 205 -37.26 -2.21 -1.87
C GLU A 205 -38.76 -2.19 -2.26
N GLN A 206 -39.49 -3.29 -2.03
CA GLN A 206 -40.89 -3.46 -2.41
C GLN A 206 -41.81 -3.92 -1.25
N SER A 207 -41.99 -3.07 -0.22
CA SER A 207 -43.30 -2.88 0.47
C SER A 207 -43.60 -3.43 1.89
N ALA A 208 -42.63 -3.72 2.77
CA ALA A 208 -42.91 -3.75 4.22
C ALA A 208 -41.64 -3.67 5.07
N LEU A 209 -41.66 -2.82 6.10
CA LEU A 209 -40.70 -2.90 7.21
C LEU A 209 -41.18 -3.97 8.17
N ARG A 210 -40.29 -4.92 8.48
CA ARG A 210 -40.50 -5.86 9.57
C ARG A 210 -39.63 -5.48 10.74
N VAL A 211 -40.24 -5.40 11.91
CA VAL A 211 -39.57 -5.14 13.18
C VAL A 211 -39.83 -6.32 14.10
N VAL A 212 -38.76 -6.88 14.66
CA VAL A 212 -38.87 -7.81 15.79
C VAL A 212 -38.32 -7.12 17.03
N GLU A 213 -39.15 -7.03 18.06
CA GLU A 213 -38.68 -6.64 19.38
C GLU A 213 -38.10 -7.85 20.10
N VAL A 214 -36.87 -7.72 20.58
CA VAL A 214 -36.18 -8.77 21.34
C VAL A 214 -35.85 -8.22 22.72
N ASN A 215 -36.24 -8.93 23.76
CA ASN A 215 -35.82 -8.58 25.12
C ASN A 215 -34.32 -8.83 25.26
N VAL A 216 -33.55 -7.80 25.59
CA VAL A 216 -32.07 -7.85 25.66
C VAL A 216 -31.59 -8.82 26.74
N HIS A 217 -32.32 -8.92 27.86
CA HIS A 217 -31.93 -9.75 29.00
C HIS A 217 -32.34 -11.22 28.83
N ALA A 218 -33.58 -11.48 28.39
CA ALA A 218 -34.11 -12.83 28.27
C ALA A 218 -33.83 -13.49 26.91
N GLY A 219 -33.53 -12.71 25.86
CA GLY A 219 -33.42 -13.19 24.49
C GLY A 219 -34.76 -13.59 23.87
N GLU A 220 -35.86 -13.35 24.57
CA GLU A 220 -37.22 -13.62 24.09
C GLU A 220 -37.59 -12.61 23.01
N ALA A 221 -37.79 -13.11 21.79
CA ALA A 221 -38.32 -12.32 20.69
C ALA A 221 -39.86 -12.30 20.74
N GLY A 222 -40.44 -11.10 20.63
CA GLY A 222 -41.87 -10.92 20.40
C GLY A 222 -42.27 -11.34 18.98
N GLU A 223 -43.57 -11.30 18.69
CA GLU A 223 -44.04 -11.49 17.32
C GLU A 223 -43.52 -10.38 16.40
N ALA A 224 -43.12 -10.75 15.18
CA ALA A 224 -42.69 -9.80 14.18
C ALA A 224 -43.86 -8.88 13.80
N THR A 225 -43.72 -7.59 14.07
CA THR A 225 -44.66 -6.58 13.58
C THR A 225 -44.25 -6.21 12.16
N SER A 226 -45.19 -6.33 11.23
CA SER A 226 -44.97 -6.00 9.82
C SER A 226 -45.80 -4.78 9.49
N THR A 227 -45.16 -3.63 9.38
CA THR A 227 -45.79 -2.39 8.96
C THR A 227 -45.49 -2.18 7.49
N SER A 228 -46.53 -2.03 6.66
CA SER A 228 -46.33 -1.69 5.25
C SER A 228 -45.81 -0.26 5.16
N ILE A 229 -44.49 -0.09 5.23
CA ILE A 229 -43.86 1.13 4.76
C ILE A 229 -43.98 1.05 3.24
N LYS A 230 -44.89 1.85 2.69
CA LYS A 230 -44.84 2.19 1.27
C LYS A 230 -43.90 3.40 1.19
N PRO A 231 -42.58 3.21 0.95
CA PRO A 231 -41.84 4.32 0.37
C PRO A 231 -42.65 4.70 -0.87
N ALA A 232 -42.97 5.99 -1.02
CA ALA A 232 -43.55 6.45 -2.29
C ALA A 232 -42.68 5.88 -3.42
N ALA A 233 -43.28 5.50 -4.56
CA ALA A 233 -42.61 4.81 -5.67
C ALA A 233 -41.38 5.55 -6.29
N ALA A 234 -40.89 6.60 -5.65
CA ALA A 234 -39.83 7.53 -6.01
C ALA A 234 -38.82 7.81 -4.86
N ALA A 235 -38.61 6.90 -3.90
CA ALA A 235 -37.54 7.08 -2.91
C ALA A 235 -36.16 6.94 -3.60
N GLU A 236 -35.39 8.03 -3.68
CA GLU A 236 -34.09 8.06 -4.36
C GLU A 236 -32.89 7.69 -3.45
N LYS A 237 -33.06 7.73 -2.13
CA LYS A 237 -31.96 7.61 -1.14
C LYS A 237 -32.31 6.61 -0.02
N PRO A 238 -31.30 6.02 0.66
CA PRO A 238 -31.49 4.85 1.52
C PRO A 238 -32.33 5.12 2.78
N LEU A 239 -32.88 4.04 3.33
CA LEU A 239 -33.54 3.98 4.64
C LEU A 239 -32.49 4.10 5.76
N VAL A 240 -32.73 4.96 6.73
CA VAL A 240 -31.88 5.23 7.89
C VAL A 240 -32.72 5.10 9.17
N TRP A 241 -32.11 4.73 10.29
CA TRP A 241 -32.78 4.58 11.57
C TRP A 241 -32.50 5.77 12.48
N MET A 242 -33.53 6.24 13.21
CA MET A 242 -33.40 7.30 14.21
C MET A 242 -34.25 6.97 15.44
N GLN A 243 -33.73 7.31 16.62
CA GLN A 243 -34.43 7.13 17.89
C GLN A 243 -35.24 8.39 18.29
N ALA A 244 -36.41 8.21 18.91
CA ALA A 244 -37.19 9.31 19.49
C ALA A 244 -36.51 9.96 20.73
N MET A 245 -36.76 11.25 20.96
CA MET A 245 -36.16 12.01 22.07
C MET A 245 -36.68 11.62 23.47
N ASP A 246 -37.94 11.18 23.57
CA ASP A 246 -38.63 10.77 24.80
C ASP A 246 -38.38 9.31 25.22
N SER A 247 -37.65 8.57 24.38
CA SER A 247 -37.10 7.22 24.57
C SER A 247 -38.12 6.08 24.74
N THR A 248 -38.26 5.28 23.67
CA THR A 248 -38.60 3.84 23.59
C THR A 248 -38.90 3.47 22.13
N THR A 249 -39.31 4.45 21.31
CA THR A 249 -39.71 4.24 19.91
C THR A 249 -38.58 4.50 18.93
N MET A 250 -38.38 3.56 18.00
CA MET A 250 -37.50 3.69 16.84
C MET A 250 -38.30 4.08 15.60
N TYR A 251 -37.75 4.97 14.78
CA TYR A 251 -38.34 5.42 13.53
C TYR A 251 -37.47 5.01 12.34
N ALA A 252 -38.13 4.44 11.33
CA ALA A 252 -37.59 4.27 10.00
C ALA A 252 -37.66 5.60 9.27
N VAL A 253 -36.54 6.08 8.75
CA VAL A 253 -36.46 7.38 8.09
C VAL A 253 -35.95 7.23 6.67
N TRP A 254 -36.63 7.79 5.68
CA TRP A 254 -36.18 7.78 4.29
C TRP A 254 -36.41 9.12 3.62
N LEU A 255 -35.65 9.39 2.57
CA LEU A 255 -35.76 10.61 1.79
C LEU A 255 -36.28 10.29 0.38
N ALA A 256 -37.32 11.01 -0.04
CA ALA A 256 -37.87 10.89 -1.40
C ALA A 256 -37.93 12.25 -2.09
N GLN A 257 -37.67 12.27 -3.40
CA GLN A 257 -37.87 13.46 -4.20
C GLN A 257 -39.35 13.56 -4.57
N THR A 258 -40.01 14.63 -4.11
CA THR A 258 -41.47 14.83 -4.29
C THR A 258 -41.80 15.75 -5.46
N ASP A 259 -40.86 16.62 -5.86
CA ASP A 259 -40.92 17.44 -7.07
C ASP A 259 -39.48 17.77 -7.55
N LYS A 260 -39.32 18.37 -8.73
CA LYS A 260 -38.01 18.74 -9.33
C LYS A 260 -37.08 19.56 -8.44
N GLN A 261 -37.61 20.19 -7.38
CA GLN A 261 -36.89 21.08 -6.45
C GLN A 261 -37.11 20.72 -4.97
N GLN A 262 -38.04 19.80 -4.68
CA GLN A 262 -38.50 19.51 -3.32
C GLN A 262 -38.22 18.05 -2.94
N TRP A 263 -37.73 17.91 -1.72
CA TRP A 263 -37.37 16.65 -1.09
C TRP A 263 -38.11 16.51 0.22
N THR A 264 -38.66 15.34 0.49
CA THR A 264 -39.42 15.09 1.71
C THR A 264 -38.76 13.95 2.49
N LEU A 265 -38.39 14.23 3.73
CA LEU A 265 -37.93 13.24 4.69
C LEU A 265 -39.15 12.67 5.41
N TYR A 266 -39.31 11.36 5.35
CA TYR A 266 -40.39 10.66 6.02
C TYR A 266 -39.83 9.89 7.20
N ALA A 267 -40.53 9.89 8.33
CA ALA A 267 -40.25 9.06 9.48
C ALA A 267 -41.49 8.26 9.87
N GLN A 268 -41.36 6.95 10.06
CA GLN A 268 -42.46 6.08 10.47
C GLN A 268 -42.00 5.08 11.53
N SER A 269 -42.74 4.98 12.63
CA SER A 269 -42.55 3.92 13.62
C SER A 269 -43.39 2.69 13.27
N ALA A 270 -43.10 1.55 13.88
CA ALA A 270 -43.91 0.34 13.71
C ALA A 270 -45.35 0.52 14.23
N ALA A 271 -45.56 1.39 15.22
CA ALA A 271 -46.87 1.67 15.82
C ALA A 271 -47.73 2.65 14.99
N ASP A 272 -47.09 3.48 14.15
CA ASP A 272 -47.78 4.55 13.42
C ASP A 272 -48.29 4.10 12.04
N ALA A 273 -49.57 4.33 11.77
CA ALA A 273 -50.21 3.96 10.51
C ALA A 273 -49.80 4.83 9.31
N GLN A 274 -49.29 6.03 9.54
CA GLN A 274 -48.85 6.98 8.50
C GLN A 274 -47.49 7.58 8.85
N PRO A 275 -46.61 7.80 7.86
CA PRO A 275 -45.35 8.48 8.09
C PRO A 275 -45.55 9.97 8.39
N VAL A 276 -44.73 10.49 9.29
CA VAL A 276 -44.56 11.93 9.49
C VAL A 276 -43.58 12.44 8.44
N ALA A 277 -43.81 13.64 7.91
CA ALA A 277 -43.06 14.19 6.78
C ALA A 277 -42.45 15.56 7.12
N LEU A 278 -41.23 15.81 6.66
CA LEU A 278 -40.53 17.08 6.75
C LEU A 278 -39.97 17.48 5.39
N LEU A 279 -40.40 18.64 4.89
CA LEU A 279 -40.06 19.11 3.54
C LEU A 279 -38.78 19.94 3.52
N PHE A 280 -37.99 19.74 2.47
CA PHE A 280 -36.74 20.44 2.16
C PHE A 280 -36.76 20.96 0.72
N GLU A 281 -36.21 22.17 0.54
CA GLU A 281 -36.06 22.81 -0.77
C GLU A 281 -34.57 22.97 -1.03
N PHE A 282 -33.99 22.07 -1.82
CA PHE A 282 -32.54 22.00 -2.02
C PHE A 282 -32.06 22.52 -3.38
N GLY A 283 -32.93 22.60 -4.40
CA GLY A 283 -32.49 22.96 -5.75
C GLY A 283 -32.56 21.79 -6.75
N LYS A 284 -32.26 22.09 -8.04
CA LYS A 284 -31.94 21.09 -9.09
C LYS A 284 -30.45 20.72 -9.02
N GLN A 285 -30.11 19.49 -9.40
CA GLN A 285 -28.72 19.00 -9.48
C GLN A 285 -27.98 19.13 -8.14
N VAL A 286 -28.49 18.41 -7.14
CA VAL A 286 -27.98 18.44 -5.78
C VAL A 286 -27.67 17.01 -5.36
N SER A 287 -26.48 16.78 -4.83
CA SER A 287 -26.16 15.52 -4.16
C SER A 287 -26.56 15.66 -2.69
N ILE A 288 -27.42 14.74 -2.23
CA ILE A 288 -27.95 14.71 -0.87
C ILE A 288 -27.45 13.47 -0.14
N GLU A 289 -27.05 13.69 1.11
CA GLU A 289 -26.61 12.69 2.06
C GLU A 289 -27.47 12.78 3.32
N VAL A 290 -27.97 11.63 3.78
CA VAL A 290 -28.69 11.46 5.05
C VAL A 290 -27.95 10.41 5.86
N ARG A 291 -27.49 10.76 7.06
CA ARG A 291 -26.81 9.81 7.96
C ARG A 291 -27.14 10.09 9.42
N PRO A 292 -27.18 9.07 10.29
CA PRO A 292 -27.28 9.29 11.72
C PRO A 292 -25.93 9.79 12.23
N LEU A 293 -25.93 10.71 13.19
CA LEU A 293 -24.68 11.23 13.76
C LEU A 293 -23.93 10.18 14.62
N SER A 294 -24.65 9.20 15.14
CA SER A 294 -24.18 8.06 15.90
C SER A 294 -25.18 6.91 15.75
N GLU A 295 -24.81 5.68 16.10
CA GLU A 295 -25.65 4.50 15.83
C GLU A 295 -26.98 4.46 16.60
N ASN A 296 -27.01 5.10 17.77
CA ASN A 296 -28.24 5.31 18.55
C ASN A 296 -28.67 6.79 18.50
N SER A 297 -28.32 7.49 17.42
CA SER A 297 -28.56 8.92 17.35
C SER A 297 -30.05 9.24 17.33
N ARG A 298 -30.40 10.23 18.12
CA ARG A 298 -31.70 10.92 18.05
C ARG A 298 -31.72 12.01 16.97
N VAL A 299 -30.60 12.16 16.27
CA VAL A 299 -30.33 13.26 15.36
C VAL A 299 -29.77 12.73 14.04
N LEU A 300 -30.43 13.10 12.96
CA LEU A 300 -29.97 12.88 11.60
C LEU A 300 -29.25 14.12 11.09
N TRP A 301 -28.14 13.88 10.41
CA TRP A 301 -27.51 14.86 9.56
C TRP A 301 -28.05 14.72 8.14
N ILE A 302 -28.52 15.84 7.59
CA ILE A 302 -28.93 15.93 6.19
C ILE A 302 -28.12 17.03 5.53
N SER A 303 -27.23 16.66 4.61
CA SER A 303 -26.51 17.61 3.78
C SER A 303 -26.94 17.53 2.33
N ALA A 304 -26.91 18.68 1.68
CA ALA A 304 -27.22 18.86 0.28
C ALA A 304 -26.23 19.86 -0.30
N HIS A 305 -25.61 19.53 -1.43
CA HIS A 305 -24.70 20.46 -2.11
C HIS A 305 -24.99 20.55 -3.61
N THR A 306 -24.91 21.75 -4.15
CA THR A 306 -25.15 22.00 -5.58
C THR A 306 -24.02 21.43 -6.42
N LEU A 307 -24.31 20.75 -7.53
CA LEU A 307 -23.31 20.23 -8.47
C LEU A 307 -22.65 21.32 -9.35
N ALA A 308 -23.12 22.57 -9.26
CA ALA A 308 -22.54 23.72 -9.97
C ALA A 308 -21.19 24.17 -9.37
N ALA A 309 -20.36 24.86 -10.17
CA ALA A 309 -19.01 25.31 -9.80
C ALA A 309 -18.94 26.16 -8.51
N ASN A 310 -20.03 26.84 -8.13
CA ASN A 310 -20.14 27.60 -6.88
C ASN A 310 -20.92 26.78 -5.83
N ARG A 311 -20.29 25.70 -5.34
CA ARG A 311 -20.91 24.72 -4.42
C ARG A 311 -21.46 25.42 -3.17
N ARG A 312 -22.78 25.48 -3.04
CA ARG A 312 -23.43 25.87 -1.77
C ARG A 312 -23.72 24.63 -0.96
N TYR A 313 -23.24 24.59 0.28
CA TYR A 313 -23.53 23.53 1.23
C TYR A 313 -24.71 23.93 2.11
N TYR A 314 -25.77 23.16 1.99
CA TYR A 314 -26.93 23.20 2.87
C TYR A 314 -26.84 22.03 3.82
N GLY A 315 -27.01 22.30 5.10
CA GLY A 315 -26.99 21.29 6.13
C GLY A 315 -28.17 21.46 7.06
N TYR A 316 -28.79 20.36 7.47
CA TYR A 316 -29.83 20.33 8.47
C TYR A 316 -29.51 19.26 9.50
N LEU A 317 -29.55 19.65 10.77
CA LEU A 317 -29.68 18.69 11.86
C LEU A 317 -31.17 18.48 12.10
N VAL A 318 -31.62 17.24 12.00
CA VAL A 318 -33.02 16.85 12.14
C VAL A 318 -33.16 15.95 13.34
N THR A 319 -34.15 16.23 14.17
CA THR A 319 -34.47 15.46 15.38
C THR A 319 -35.95 15.09 15.41
N LEU A 320 -36.32 14.16 16.29
CA LEU A 320 -37.71 13.79 16.58
C LEU A 320 -38.15 14.36 17.93
N GLU A 321 -38.98 15.40 17.89
CA GLU A 321 -39.57 16.01 19.08
C GLU A 321 -41.07 15.70 19.14
N ALA A 322 -41.52 15.03 20.21
CA ALA A 322 -42.92 14.64 20.40
C ALA A 322 -43.54 13.93 19.16
N GLY A 323 -42.77 13.04 18.53
CA GLY A 323 -43.19 12.29 17.34
C GLY A 323 -43.23 13.11 16.03
N GLN A 324 -42.71 14.35 16.01
CA GLN A 324 -42.61 15.18 14.81
C GLN A 324 -41.15 15.39 14.40
N LEU A 325 -40.90 15.42 13.09
CA LEU A 325 -39.58 15.75 12.54
C LEU A 325 -39.36 17.27 12.60
N VAL A 326 -38.30 17.70 13.26
CA VAL A 326 -37.96 19.12 13.44
C VAL A 326 -36.58 19.42 12.88
N LYS A 327 -36.45 20.53 12.14
CA LYS A 327 -35.15 21.09 11.72
C LYS A 327 -34.54 21.79 12.93
N ALA A 328 -33.74 21.07 13.71
CA ALA A 328 -33.05 21.62 14.86
C ALA A 328 -32.14 22.77 14.43
N VAL A 329 -31.18 22.50 13.53
CA VAL A 329 -30.23 23.54 13.08
C VAL A 329 -30.18 23.59 11.57
N LYS A 330 -30.17 24.81 11.02
CA LYS A 330 -29.94 25.07 9.59
C LYS A 330 -28.55 25.66 9.38
N PHE A 331 -27.77 25.01 8.53
CA PHE A 331 -26.46 25.47 8.10
C PHE A 331 -26.53 25.94 6.65
N PHE A 332 -26.04 27.15 6.44
CA PHE A 332 -25.77 27.66 5.11
C PHE A 332 -24.30 28.04 5.05
N SER A 333 -23.54 27.38 4.18
CA SER A 333 -22.13 27.68 3.97
C SER A 333 -21.82 27.75 2.49
N GLN A 334 -21.02 28.74 2.12
CA GLN A 334 -20.34 28.76 0.83
C GLN A 334 -19.05 27.92 0.86
N THR A 335 -18.53 27.62 2.05
CA THR A 335 -17.32 26.82 2.25
C THR A 335 -17.65 25.36 2.57
N PRO A 336 -16.87 24.39 2.05
CA PRO A 336 -16.96 22.99 2.43
C PRO A 336 -16.90 22.83 3.95
N SER A 337 -17.80 22.03 4.52
CA SER A 337 -17.89 21.82 5.95
C SER A 337 -18.05 20.34 6.25
N VAL A 338 -17.35 19.87 7.28
CA VAL A 338 -17.45 18.50 7.78
C VAL A 338 -18.08 18.53 9.16
N PHE A 339 -19.02 17.62 9.38
CA PHE A 339 -19.79 17.52 10.61
C PHE A 339 -19.55 16.17 11.27
N GLY A 340 -19.61 16.13 12.59
CA GLY A 340 -19.46 14.90 13.36
C GLY A 340 -20.10 15.00 14.73
N HIS A 341 -20.46 13.85 15.29
CA HIS A 341 -20.91 13.76 16.67
C HIS A 341 -19.77 14.12 17.63
N VAL A 342 -20.09 14.84 18.70
CA VAL A 342 -19.13 15.17 19.76
C VAL A 342 -19.26 14.15 20.88
N HIS A 343 -18.21 13.37 21.09
CA HIS A 343 -18.14 12.45 22.22
C HIS A 343 -17.97 13.26 23.53
N THR A 344 -18.80 12.99 24.52
CA THR A 344 -18.75 13.65 25.82
C THR A 344 -18.98 12.63 26.94
N ASP A 345 -18.43 12.90 28.13
CA ASP A 345 -18.67 12.08 29.32
C ASP A 345 -20.10 12.30 29.89
N SER A 346 -20.79 13.38 29.46
CA SER A 346 -22.17 13.69 29.87
C SER A 346 -23.19 13.09 28.91
N ARG A 347 -24.16 12.36 29.48
CA ARG A 347 -25.28 11.78 28.71
C ARG A 347 -26.40 12.77 28.43
N GLU A 348 -26.35 13.96 29.01
CA GLU A 348 -27.44 14.92 28.92
C GLU A 348 -27.34 15.87 27.73
N HIS A 349 -26.15 16.06 27.15
CA HIS A 349 -25.95 17.00 26.04
C HIS A 349 -25.79 16.24 24.72
N THR A 350 -26.59 16.61 23.72
CA THR A 350 -26.40 16.13 22.35
C THR A 350 -25.67 17.21 21.58
N LEU A 351 -24.35 17.07 21.52
CA LEU A 351 -23.45 18.05 20.91
C LEU A 351 -23.05 17.64 19.49
N VAL A 352 -23.00 18.62 18.59
CA VAL A 352 -22.58 18.42 17.19
C VAL A 352 -21.42 19.34 16.84
N GLY A 353 -20.36 18.76 16.31
CA GLY A 353 -19.16 19.47 15.89
C GLY A 353 -19.22 19.77 14.40
N ARG A 354 -18.69 20.92 14.03
CA ARG A 354 -18.49 21.36 12.65
C ARG A 354 -17.08 21.90 12.50
N LEU A 355 -16.44 21.50 11.40
CA LEU A 355 -15.29 22.19 10.86
C LEU A 355 -15.66 22.80 9.51
N SER A 356 -15.21 24.03 9.28
CA SER A 356 -15.36 24.69 7.99
C SER A 356 -14.13 25.51 7.66
N ALA A 357 -13.70 25.42 6.41
CA ALA A 357 -12.60 26.22 5.89
C ALA A 357 -12.79 26.46 4.40
N ASP A 358 -12.36 27.63 3.95
CA ASP A 358 -12.20 27.89 2.52
C ASP A 358 -10.87 27.27 2.05
N MET A 359 -10.78 26.92 0.76
CA MET A 359 -9.58 26.26 0.21
C MET A 359 -8.33 27.13 0.37
N ASN A 360 -8.48 28.45 0.29
CA ASN A 360 -7.38 29.43 0.43
C ASN A 360 -7.26 29.99 1.85
N ALA A 361 -8.04 29.47 2.82
CA ALA A 361 -7.97 29.94 4.19
C ALA A 361 -6.75 29.37 4.91
N SER A 362 -6.10 30.21 5.71
CA SER A 362 -5.04 29.80 6.63
C SER A 362 -5.57 29.33 7.99
N GLU A 363 -6.89 29.33 8.17
CA GLU A 363 -7.57 28.96 9.42
C GLU A 363 -8.78 28.07 9.12
N ILE A 364 -9.00 27.09 9.99
CA ILE A 364 -10.24 26.32 10.06
C ILE A 364 -11.10 26.86 11.21
N ASP A 365 -12.37 27.13 10.92
CA ASP A 365 -13.38 27.44 11.94
C ASP A 365 -13.89 26.13 12.55
N LEU A 366 -13.78 26.01 13.88
CA LEU A 366 -14.31 24.91 14.68
C LEU A 366 -15.49 25.44 15.50
N CYS A 367 -16.63 24.78 15.36
CA CYS A 367 -17.85 25.09 16.11
C CYS A 367 -18.44 23.84 16.73
N VAL A 368 -18.94 23.96 17.96
CA VAL A 368 -19.77 22.95 18.61
C VAL A 368 -21.12 23.56 18.93
N TYR A 369 -22.18 22.86 18.55
CA TYR A 369 -23.58 23.23 18.75
C TYR A 369 -24.18 22.34 19.83
N ASP A 370 -24.96 22.91 20.74
CA ASP A 370 -25.80 22.14 21.68
C ASP A 370 -27.22 22.06 21.13
N LEU A 371 -27.73 20.85 20.90
CA LEU A 371 -29.07 20.66 20.35
C LEU A 371 -30.20 20.89 21.35
N LYS A 372 -29.91 21.10 22.64
CA LYS A 372 -30.91 21.61 23.59
C LYS A 372 -31.36 23.03 23.25
N ASP A 373 -30.46 23.85 22.71
CA ASP A 373 -30.74 25.19 22.21
C ASP A 373 -30.10 25.36 20.82
N PRO A 374 -30.82 25.01 19.74
CA PRO A 374 -30.26 24.94 18.39
C PRO A 374 -29.68 26.25 17.83
N VAL A 375 -29.91 27.38 18.50
CA VAL A 375 -29.34 28.69 18.13
C VAL A 375 -28.01 28.96 18.87
N ALA A 376 -27.74 28.25 19.97
CA ALA A 376 -26.58 28.47 20.81
C ALA A 376 -25.35 27.65 20.33
N ILE A 377 -24.33 28.38 19.87
CA ILE A 377 -22.99 27.83 19.72
C ILE A 377 -22.43 27.62 21.12
N ALA A 378 -22.28 26.36 21.52
CA ALA A 378 -21.72 25.98 22.82
C ALA A 378 -20.21 26.26 22.91
N TYR A 379 -19.51 26.16 21.78
CA TYR A 379 -18.07 26.45 21.68
C TYR A 379 -17.70 26.86 20.27
N THR A 380 -16.77 27.82 20.13
CA THR A 380 -16.16 28.15 18.84
C THR A 380 -14.69 28.52 19.01
N SER A 381 -13.88 28.12 18.04
CA SER A 381 -12.48 28.49 17.94
C SER A 381 -12.05 28.56 16.48
N LYS A 382 -10.95 29.27 16.23
CA LYS A 382 -10.23 29.25 14.95
C LYS A 382 -8.90 28.56 15.15
N VAL A 383 -8.57 27.65 14.24
CA VAL A 383 -7.34 26.86 14.29
C VAL A 383 -6.49 27.21 13.07
N PRO A 384 -5.25 27.72 13.26
CA PRO A 384 -4.32 27.92 12.14
C PRO A 384 -4.03 26.58 11.45
N PHE A 385 -4.46 26.47 10.19
CA PHE A 385 -4.34 25.29 9.37
C PHE A 385 -4.62 25.64 7.90
N SER A 386 -3.65 25.39 7.01
CA SER A 386 -3.81 25.59 5.56
C SER A 386 -4.20 24.27 4.89
N LEU A 387 -5.14 24.36 3.93
CA LEU A 387 -5.57 23.23 3.10
C LEU A 387 -4.76 23.11 1.80
N ASP A 388 -3.78 23.99 1.55
CA ASP A 388 -3.02 24.04 0.29
C ASP A 388 -2.28 22.72 0.01
N ASN A 389 -1.80 22.04 1.06
CA ASN A 389 -0.99 20.81 0.94
C ASN A 389 -1.74 19.53 1.32
N THR A 390 -3.00 19.63 1.75
CA THR A 390 -3.79 18.50 2.24
C THR A 390 -5.13 18.34 1.51
N GLY A 391 -5.55 19.36 0.77
CA GLY A 391 -6.84 19.40 0.10
C GLY A 391 -8.00 19.60 1.08
N PRO A 392 -9.25 19.47 0.59
CA PRO A 392 -10.43 19.72 1.41
C PRO A 392 -10.55 18.73 2.57
N LEU A 393 -11.25 19.14 3.61
CA LEU A 393 -11.64 18.28 4.73
C LEU A 393 -12.53 17.13 4.23
N ALA A 394 -12.22 15.89 4.64
CA ALA A 394 -12.98 14.70 4.25
C ALA A 394 -13.89 14.20 5.38
N GLU A 395 -13.31 13.93 6.56
CA GLU A 395 -14.02 13.40 7.73
C GLU A 395 -13.52 14.02 9.03
N ALA A 396 -14.38 14.08 10.05
CA ALA A 396 -13.99 14.59 11.37
C ALA A 396 -14.78 13.90 12.50
N ILE A 397 -14.10 13.63 13.60
CA ILE A 397 -14.72 13.21 14.88
C ILE A 397 -14.33 14.18 15.99
N PHE A 398 -15.26 14.43 16.90
CA PHE A 398 -15.11 15.46 17.93
C PHE A 398 -15.22 14.85 19.31
N GLU A 399 -14.60 15.52 20.27
CA GLU A 399 -14.71 15.23 21.67
C GLU A 399 -14.68 16.52 22.47
N ALA A 400 -15.60 16.66 23.42
CA ALA A 400 -15.68 17.81 24.30
C ALA A 400 -15.48 17.41 25.77
N ALA A 401 -14.80 18.28 26.52
CA ALA A 401 -14.87 18.31 27.98
C ALA A 401 -15.96 19.29 28.39
N ILE A 402 -16.84 18.85 29.27
CA ILE A 402 -17.96 19.64 29.80
C ILE A 402 -17.74 19.78 31.31
N ASP A 403 -17.90 21.00 31.83
CA ASP A 403 -17.82 21.29 33.27
C ASP A 403 -19.08 20.83 34.02
N GLU A 404 -19.08 20.99 35.35
CA GLU A 404 -20.23 20.65 36.20
C GLU A 404 -21.47 21.52 35.90
N GLN A 405 -21.29 22.68 35.26
CA GLN A 405 -22.36 23.60 34.87
C GLN A 405 -22.90 23.32 33.46
N GLY A 406 -22.38 22.33 32.74
CA GLY A 406 -22.83 21.95 31.40
C GLY A 406 -22.18 22.76 30.26
N LYS A 407 -21.15 23.57 30.53
CA LYS A 407 -20.44 24.37 29.54
C LYS A 407 -19.27 23.58 28.94
N VAL A 408 -19.07 23.73 27.64
CA VAL A 408 -17.93 23.14 26.93
C VAL A 408 -16.65 23.91 27.27
N GLU A 409 -15.70 23.26 27.94
CA GLU A 409 -14.41 23.86 28.33
C GLU A 409 -13.33 23.68 27.29
N ALA A 410 -13.29 22.51 26.63
CA ALA A 410 -12.25 22.16 25.68
C ALA A 410 -12.78 21.21 24.62
N VAL A 411 -12.27 21.34 23.39
CA VAL A 411 -12.65 20.50 22.26
C VAL A 411 -11.40 19.93 21.60
N ARG A 412 -11.45 18.62 21.32
CA ARG A 412 -10.49 17.93 20.46
C ARG A 412 -11.21 17.40 19.24
N THR A 413 -10.54 17.49 18.09
CA THR A 413 -11.07 17.00 16.83
C THR A 413 -9.98 16.24 16.10
N LEU A 414 -10.29 15.01 15.68
CA LEU A 414 -9.48 14.31 14.68
C LEU A 414 -10.09 14.61 13.31
N VAL A 415 -9.25 14.99 12.37
CA VAL A 415 -9.62 15.37 11.01
C VAL A 415 -8.86 14.49 10.03
N THR A 416 -9.56 13.98 9.03
CA THR A 416 -8.97 13.37 7.84
C THR A 416 -9.19 14.31 6.66
N THR A 417 -8.14 14.60 5.90
CA THR A 417 -8.18 15.45 4.69
C THR A 417 -8.21 14.60 3.42
N ALA A 418 -8.50 15.22 2.27
CA ALA A 418 -8.65 14.54 0.99
C ALA A 418 -7.37 13.83 0.51
N ASP A 419 -6.21 14.31 0.94
CA ASP A 419 -4.92 13.70 0.68
C ASP A 419 -4.66 12.41 1.48
N GLU A 420 -5.60 11.97 2.32
CA GLU A 420 -5.53 10.82 3.24
C GLU A 420 -4.61 11.00 4.46
N SER A 421 -4.18 12.23 4.78
CA SER A 421 -3.49 12.54 6.04
C SER A 421 -4.48 12.79 7.18
N ILE A 422 -4.00 12.58 8.42
CA ILE A 422 -4.82 12.78 9.64
C ILE A 422 -4.18 13.81 10.57
N HIS A 423 -5.02 14.66 11.14
CA HIS A 423 -4.62 15.79 11.96
C HIS A 423 -5.42 15.80 13.25
N LEU A 424 -4.76 16.10 14.37
CA LEU A 424 -5.45 16.39 15.60
C LEU A 424 -5.44 17.88 15.89
N LEU A 425 -6.64 18.46 15.97
CA LEU A 425 -6.88 19.82 16.40
C LEU A 425 -7.34 19.82 17.87
N ARG A 426 -6.90 20.81 18.62
CA ARG A 426 -7.36 21.04 19.98
C ARG A 426 -7.54 22.54 20.21
N ASP A 427 -8.77 22.93 20.53
CA ASP A 427 -9.13 24.30 20.82
C ASP A 427 -8.68 25.25 19.68
N THR A 428 -7.62 26.03 19.87
CA THR A 428 -7.05 26.96 18.86
C THR A 428 -5.74 26.45 18.22
N LYS A 429 -5.37 25.18 18.45
CA LYS A 429 -4.06 24.64 18.07
C LYS A 429 -4.17 23.41 17.19
N HIS A 430 -3.36 23.38 16.14
CA HIS A 430 -2.98 22.14 15.48
C HIS A 430 -1.94 21.41 16.33
N VAL A 431 -2.25 20.19 16.79
CA VAL A 431 -1.42 19.44 17.76
C VAL A 431 -0.39 18.57 17.06
N TRP A 432 -0.82 17.76 16.08
CA TRP A 432 0.06 16.89 15.30
C TRP A 432 -0.60 16.47 13.98
N THR A 433 0.25 16.09 13.03
CA THR A 433 -0.12 15.45 11.75
C THR A 433 0.45 14.03 11.71
N ARG A 434 -0.28 13.09 11.12
CA ARG A 434 0.26 11.80 10.67
C ARG A 434 -0.04 11.63 9.18
N GLU A 435 1.01 11.33 8.42
CA GLU A 435 0.96 11.12 6.97
C GLU A 435 0.50 9.69 6.63
N GLU A 436 -0.76 9.37 6.92
CA GLU A 436 -1.32 8.02 6.67
C GLU A 436 -1.53 7.71 5.18
N SER A 437 -1.46 8.72 4.31
CA SER A 437 -1.41 8.58 2.85
C SER A 437 -0.26 7.68 2.35
N LEU A 438 0.86 7.67 3.08
CA LEU A 438 2.01 6.81 2.83
C LEU A 438 1.73 5.32 3.07
N SER A 439 0.58 4.98 3.66
CA SER A 439 0.17 3.59 3.71
C SER A 439 -0.14 3.06 2.31
N HIS A 440 -0.60 3.91 1.39
CA HIS A 440 -0.98 3.62 0.00
C HIS A 440 0.00 4.21 -1.02
N VAL A 441 1.30 3.97 -0.84
CA VAL A 441 2.33 4.35 -1.84
C VAL A 441 2.11 3.60 -3.15
N VAL A 442 2.10 4.33 -4.26
CA VAL A 442 2.01 3.80 -5.63
C VAL A 442 3.42 3.64 -6.23
N ALA A 443 4.28 4.64 -6.05
CA ALA A 443 5.67 4.59 -6.49
C ALA A 443 6.56 5.43 -5.56
N MET A 444 7.85 5.09 -5.54
CA MET A 444 8.89 5.83 -4.84
C MET A 444 10.12 5.96 -5.75
N GLU A 445 10.69 7.15 -5.81
CA GLU A 445 11.94 7.43 -6.51
C GLU A 445 12.97 7.99 -5.51
N ALA A 446 14.21 7.53 -5.62
CA ALA A 446 15.30 7.98 -4.78
C ALA A 446 16.24 8.89 -5.56
N ILE A 447 16.25 10.16 -5.19
CA ILE A 447 16.92 11.23 -5.92
C ILE A 447 18.25 11.55 -5.26
N ASP A 448 19.31 11.55 -6.08
CA ASP A 448 20.64 11.98 -5.65
C ASP A 448 20.64 13.49 -5.39
N LEU A 449 21.30 13.91 -4.32
CA LEU A 449 21.40 15.33 -3.98
C LEU A 449 22.52 16.02 -4.79
N PRO A 450 22.45 17.34 -4.99
CA PRO A 450 23.49 18.09 -5.70
C PRO A 450 24.82 18.11 -4.93
N GLU A 451 25.92 18.24 -5.67
CA GLU A 451 27.29 18.35 -5.14
C GLU A 451 27.61 19.76 -4.65
N ASP A 452 28.69 19.90 -3.86
CA ASP A 452 29.13 21.18 -3.33
C ASP A 452 29.85 22.02 -4.41
N ASN A 453 29.64 23.35 -4.40
CA ASN A 453 30.11 24.27 -5.46
C ASN A 453 31.63 24.23 -5.72
N LEU A 454 32.44 23.78 -4.76
CA LEU A 454 33.89 23.61 -4.93
C LEU A 454 34.26 22.46 -5.88
N MET A 455 33.46 21.38 -5.90
CA MET A 455 33.69 20.21 -6.77
C MET A 455 33.04 20.40 -8.15
N SER A 456 31.97 21.21 -8.24
CA SER A 456 31.35 21.55 -9.52
C SER A 456 32.25 22.42 -10.40
N LEU A 457 33.03 23.32 -9.78
CA LEU A 457 34.01 24.17 -10.48
C LEU A 457 35.11 23.32 -11.15
N GLU A 458 35.58 22.25 -10.51
CA GLU A 458 36.56 21.33 -11.14
C GLU A 458 35.97 20.57 -12.34
N HIS A 459 34.67 20.24 -12.30
CA HIS A 459 33.99 19.56 -13.41
C HIS A 459 33.78 20.49 -14.62
N ASP A 460 33.42 21.76 -14.38
CA ASP A 460 33.31 22.77 -15.42
C ASP A 460 34.69 23.18 -15.99
N GLU A 461 35.73 23.24 -15.14
CA GLU A 461 37.12 23.53 -15.57
C GLU A 461 37.76 22.40 -16.40
N LEU A 462 37.30 21.16 -16.27
CA LEU A 462 37.75 20.05 -17.11
C LEU A 462 37.13 20.06 -18.51
N VAL A 463 35.97 20.71 -18.69
CA VAL A 463 35.30 20.87 -19.99
C VAL A 463 35.81 22.13 -20.72
N SER A 464 36.22 23.17 -19.99
CA SER A 464 36.69 24.44 -20.57
C SER A 464 38.21 24.52 -20.83
N ARG A 465 38.99 23.48 -20.50
CA ARG A 465 40.45 23.46 -20.66
C ARG A 465 40.97 23.30 -22.11
N ALA A 466 40.29 23.92 -23.07
CA ALA A 466 40.73 24.02 -24.46
C ALA A 466 40.85 25.45 -25.01
N ASP A 467 40.44 26.50 -24.29
CA ASP A 467 40.79 27.87 -24.66
C ASP A 467 40.80 28.81 -23.45
N ASP A 468 41.78 29.70 -23.45
CA ASP A 468 42.03 30.85 -22.57
C ASP A 468 42.61 30.60 -21.16
N GLY A 469 43.84 31.12 -21.00
CA GLY A 469 44.49 31.35 -19.73
C GLY A 469 44.14 32.73 -19.15
N ASP A 470 44.46 32.87 -17.86
CA ASP A 470 44.34 34.05 -17.00
C ASP A 470 42.92 34.47 -16.58
N GLU A 471 42.53 34.05 -15.38
CA GLU A 471 42.13 34.97 -14.29
C GLU A 471 41.98 34.21 -12.96
N HIS A 472 42.85 34.52 -12.00
CA HIS A 472 42.70 34.12 -10.60
C HIS A 472 42.43 35.36 -9.75
N ALA A 473 41.56 35.16 -8.75
CA ALA A 473 41.28 36.03 -7.60
C ALA A 473 40.21 37.13 -7.79
N SER A 474 38.95 36.79 -7.55
CA SER A 474 38.07 37.50 -6.59
C SER A 474 36.66 36.88 -6.61
N GLY A 475 36.13 36.54 -5.44
CA GLY A 475 34.76 35.98 -5.35
C GLY A 475 34.39 35.26 -4.06
N ALA A 476 35.16 35.39 -2.98
CA ALA A 476 34.67 35.02 -1.65
C ALA A 476 33.79 36.15 -1.12
N SER A 477 32.52 36.18 -1.51
CA SER A 477 31.49 36.94 -0.79
C SER A 477 30.28 36.05 -0.54
N ALA A 478 30.17 35.65 0.73
CA ALA A 478 29.05 34.93 1.29
C ALA A 478 27.73 35.65 1.02
N VAL A 479 26.76 34.90 0.47
CA VAL A 479 25.34 35.20 0.65
C VAL A 479 24.86 34.35 1.81
N GLU A 480 25.04 34.87 3.02
CA GLU A 480 24.16 34.49 4.14
C GLU A 480 22.88 35.29 3.97
N SER A 481 21.83 34.64 3.47
CA SER A 481 20.45 35.12 3.62
C SER A 481 19.60 33.97 4.16
N GLY A 482 18.88 34.29 5.24
CA GLY A 482 18.40 33.33 6.22
C GLY A 482 17.20 32.49 5.80
N SER A 483 17.25 31.22 6.19
CA SER A 483 16.23 30.49 6.95
C SER A 483 16.84 29.13 7.31
N ASN A 484 16.43 28.53 8.43
CA ASN A 484 16.95 27.26 8.95
C ASN A 484 16.57 26.04 8.05
N ALA A 485 16.87 26.09 6.76
CA ALA A 485 16.88 24.93 5.87
C ALA A 485 18.32 24.44 5.78
N THR A 486 18.63 23.31 6.40
CA THR A 486 19.87 22.59 6.12
C THR A 486 19.94 22.33 4.62
N LEU A 487 20.89 22.94 3.91
CA LEU A 487 20.96 22.80 2.46
C LEU A 487 20.98 21.30 2.08
N LEU A 488 20.10 20.90 1.18
CA LEU A 488 20.05 19.53 0.67
C LEU A 488 21.29 19.30 -0.19
N ARG A 489 22.29 18.61 0.37
CA ARG A 489 23.57 18.32 -0.29
C ARG A 489 23.89 16.85 -0.19
N LYS A 490 24.56 16.37 -1.22
CA LYS A 490 25.16 15.04 -1.28
C LYS A 490 26.23 14.91 -0.20
N ASP A 491 26.24 13.78 0.49
CA ASP A 491 27.33 13.40 1.37
C ASP A 491 28.47 12.74 0.56
N ALA A 492 29.67 12.65 1.14
CA ALA A 492 30.87 12.13 0.47
C ALA A 492 30.69 10.72 -0.14
N PHE A 493 29.80 9.90 0.44
CA PHE A 493 29.54 8.53 0.01
C PHE A 493 28.22 8.35 -0.76
N GLY A 494 27.43 9.41 -0.97
CA GLY A 494 26.12 9.34 -1.62
C GLY A 494 25.09 8.49 -0.86
N LEU A 495 25.19 8.40 0.47
CA LEU A 495 24.20 7.71 1.31
C LEU A 495 22.94 8.55 1.48
N ARG A 496 23.10 9.88 1.59
CA ARG A 496 21.98 10.81 1.74
C ARG A 496 21.31 11.05 0.39
N ARG A 497 20.06 10.62 0.29
CA ARG A 497 19.15 10.84 -0.83
C ARG A 497 17.83 11.46 -0.38
N LEU A 498 17.16 12.09 -1.33
CA LEU A 498 15.79 12.53 -1.19
C LEU A 498 14.86 11.43 -1.71
N LEU A 499 14.08 10.83 -0.81
CA LEU A 499 13.10 9.80 -1.17
C LEU A 499 11.78 10.49 -1.47
N VAL A 500 11.35 10.47 -2.73
CA VAL A 500 10.09 11.07 -3.15
C VAL A 500 9.06 9.97 -3.34
N PHE A 501 7.89 10.13 -2.73
CA PHE A 501 6.78 9.18 -2.75
C PHE A 501 5.58 9.81 -3.45
N ILE A 502 4.89 9.04 -4.29
CA ILE A 502 3.55 9.35 -4.77
C ILE A 502 2.56 8.34 -4.19
N THR A 503 1.47 8.85 -3.63
CA THR A 503 0.42 8.04 -2.98
C THR A 503 -0.78 7.85 -3.89
N ARG A 504 -1.68 6.92 -3.53
CA ARG A 504 -2.93 6.67 -4.26
C ARG A 504 -3.83 7.91 -4.37
N SER A 505 -3.85 8.76 -3.35
CA SER A 505 -4.60 10.03 -3.37
C SER A 505 -3.99 11.05 -4.34
N GLY A 506 -2.76 10.84 -4.81
CA GLY A 506 -2.02 11.78 -5.64
C GLY A 506 -1.13 12.74 -4.85
N LYS A 507 -0.99 12.55 -3.53
CA LYS A 507 -0.06 13.34 -2.70
C LYS A 507 1.39 12.96 -3.00
N LEU A 508 2.24 13.97 -3.21
CA LEU A 508 3.68 13.85 -3.29
C LEU A 508 4.34 14.25 -1.97
N ILE A 509 5.24 13.42 -1.47
CA ILE A 509 5.99 13.69 -0.24
C ILE A 509 7.46 13.37 -0.48
N ALA A 510 8.35 14.31 -0.21
CA ALA A 510 9.79 14.08 -0.23
C ALA A 510 10.36 14.00 1.18
N MET A 511 11.16 12.98 1.45
CA MET A 511 11.75 12.69 2.74
C MET A 511 13.27 12.61 2.65
N ASP A 512 13.94 13.17 3.64
CA ASP A 512 15.40 13.06 3.77
C ASP A 512 15.77 11.73 4.43
N SER A 513 16.46 10.87 3.67
CA SER A 513 16.92 9.58 4.15
C SER A 513 17.93 9.66 5.30
N ALA A 514 18.73 10.74 5.40
CA ALA A 514 19.70 10.89 6.49
C ALA A 514 19.07 11.50 7.75
N ASN A 515 18.00 12.29 7.62
CA ASN A 515 17.30 12.90 8.75
C ASN A 515 16.10 12.05 9.20
N LYS A 516 16.31 10.74 9.34
CA LYS A 516 15.32 9.76 9.84
C LYS A 516 13.95 9.81 9.12
N GLY A 517 13.96 10.12 7.82
CA GLY A 517 12.74 10.21 7.02
C GLY A 517 11.90 11.46 7.28
N SER A 518 12.48 12.54 7.80
CA SER A 518 11.75 13.80 7.95
C SER A 518 11.27 14.32 6.59
N ALA A 519 10.01 14.74 6.51
CA ALA A 519 9.49 15.40 5.32
C ALA A 519 10.24 16.72 5.06
N VAL A 520 10.78 16.86 3.86
CA VAL A 520 11.47 18.06 3.37
C VAL A 520 10.45 19.00 2.73
N TRP A 521 9.62 18.45 1.86
CA TRP A 521 8.47 19.10 1.26
C TRP A 521 7.36 18.08 1.04
N SER A 522 6.13 18.56 1.03
CA SER A 522 4.95 17.78 0.66
C SER A 522 4.04 18.69 -0.14
N ARG A 523 3.42 18.15 -1.17
CA ARG A 523 2.40 18.87 -1.92
C ARG A 523 1.26 17.94 -2.28
N TYR A 524 0.10 18.56 -2.35
CA TYR A 524 -1.09 17.92 -2.86
C TYR A 524 -1.72 18.91 -3.83
N ASP A 525 -1.42 18.78 -5.11
CA ASP A 525 -2.03 19.64 -6.13
C ASP A 525 -3.50 19.31 -6.38
N GLY A 526 -4.07 18.50 -5.48
CA GLY A 526 -5.40 17.94 -5.53
C GLY A 526 -5.79 17.64 -6.94
N VAL A 527 -4.98 16.91 -7.70
CA VAL A 527 -5.21 16.50 -9.09
C VAL A 527 -6.70 16.11 -9.25
N HIS A 528 -7.65 16.78 -9.89
CA HIS A 528 -8.30 18.07 -9.58
C HIS A 528 -9.40 17.89 -8.51
N ALA A 529 -9.59 18.87 -7.61
CA ALA A 529 -10.61 18.94 -6.55
C ALA A 529 -12.06 18.96 -7.08
N VAL A 530 -12.51 17.85 -7.66
CA VAL A 530 -13.94 17.54 -7.84
C VAL A 530 -14.18 16.24 -7.10
N ALA A 531 -14.59 16.38 -5.83
CA ALA A 531 -15.19 15.28 -5.09
C ALA A 531 -16.24 14.64 -6.00
N GLU A 532 -16.05 13.34 -6.27
CA GLU A 532 -16.80 12.40 -7.13
C GLU A 532 -16.08 11.85 -8.38
N ARG A 533 -14.90 12.35 -8.79
CA ARG A 533 -14.19 11.78 -9.97
C ARG A 533 -12.90 11.05 -9.58
N ALA A 534 -12.82 9.77 -9.93
CA ALA A 534 -11.67 8.92 -9.65
C ALA A 534 -10.41 9.49 -10.34
N VAL A 535 -9.31 9.56 -9.60
CA VAL A 535 -7.98 9.88 -10.12
C VAL A 535 -7.17 8.61 -10.03
N LYS A 536 -6.56 8.20 -11.14
CA LYS A 536 -5.72 7.03 -11.20
C LYS A 536 -4.28 7.47 -11.40
N VAL A 537 -3.44 7.24 -10.38
CA VAL A 537 -2.00 7.43 -10.48
C VAL A 537 -1.41 6.18 -11.15
N HIS A 538 -0.76 6.34 -12.30
CA HIS A 538 -0.13 5.23 -13.02
C HIS A 538 1.32 4.99 -12.57
N GLY A 539 2.03 6.05 -12.16
CA GLY A 539 3.41 5.94 -11.69
C GLY A 539 4.13 7.28 -11.63
N MET A 540 5.37 7.23 -11.15
CA MET A 540 6.31 8.35 -11.11
C MET A 540 7.67 7.84 -11.60
N PHE A 541 8.33 8.64 -12.43
CA PHE A 541 9.59 8.26 -13.09
C PHE A 541 10.61 9.38 -12.90
N ASN A 542 11.84 9.03 -12.52
CA ASN A 542 12.98 9.95 -12.57
C ASN A 542 13.44 10.09 -14.03
N VAL A 543 13.05 11.20 -14.65
CA VAL A 543 13.29 11.48 -16.08
C VAL A 543 14.48 12.41 -16.29
N ARG A 544 15.05 12.98 -15.21
CA ARG A 544 16.32 13.68 -15.27
C ARG A 544 17.01 13.56 -13.93
N SER A 545 18.16 12.89 -13.91
CA SER A 545 18.99 12.79 -12.72
C SER A 545 19.70 14.11 -12.40
N THR A 546 20.19 14.24 -11.18
CA THR A 546 20.89 15.44 -10.70
C THR A 546 22.19 15.64 -11.47
N ILE A 547 22.21 16.65 -12.35
CA ILE A 547 23.39 17.11 -13.09
C ILE A 547 23.67 18.54 -12.62
N VAL A 548 24.95 18.92 -12.46
CA VAL A 548 25.40 20.21 -11.90
C VAL A 548 24.60 21.42 -12.41
N LYS A 549 24.22 21.44 -13.68
CA LYS A 549 23.53 22.56 -14.33
C LYS A 549 22.00 22.51 -14.29
N TYR A 550 21.38 21.34 -14.12
CA TYR A 550 19.93 21.15 -14.29
C TYR A 550 19.31 20.46 -13.08
N PRO A 551 18.14 20.93 -12.58
CA PRO A 551 17.49 20.29 -11.45
C PRO A 551 16.97 18.89 -11.82
N PRO A 552 16.99 17.93 -10.89
CA PRO A 552 16.41 16.62 -11.14
C PRO A 552 14.90 16.70 -11.34
N LEU A 553 14.37 15.95 -12.31
CA LEU A 553 12.95 16.01 -12.68
C LEU A 553 12.25 14.66 -12.50
N LEU A 554 11.05 14.75 -11.95
CA LEU A 554 10.11 13.65 -11.82
C LEU A 554 8.93 13.87 -12.77
N ALA A 555 8.59 12.84 -13.55
CA ALA A 555 7.38 12.80 -14.35
C ALA A 555 6.33 11.93 -13.64
N VAL A 556 5.21 12.54 -13.25
CA VAL A 556 4.08 11.85 -12.60
C VAL A 556 2.94 11.71 -13.60
N VAL A 557 2.55 10.46 -13.87
CA VAL A 557 1.50 10.15 -14.87
C VAL A 557 0.20 9.84 -14.17
N VAL A 558 -0.84 10.64 -14.45
CA VAL A 558 -2.16 10.54 -13.81
C VAL A 558 -3.27 10.58 -14.84
N THR A 559 -4.33 9.80 -14.62
CA THR A 559 -5.54 9.80 -15.44
C THR A 559 -6.73 10.25 -14.61
N LYS A 560 -7.50 11.18 -15.17
CA LYS A 560 -8.75 11.69 -14.60
C LYS A 560 -9.92 11.26 -15.47
N TYR A 561 -11.04 10.92 -14.87
CA TYR A 561 -12.25 10.59 -15.62
C TYR A 561 -13.20 11.79 -15.63
N SER A 562 -13.37 12.42 -16.79
CA SER A 562 -14.38 13.46 -17.01
C SER A 562 -15.51 12.88 -17.85
N ASP A 563 -16.71 12.77 -17.28
CA ASP A 563 -17.88 12.19 -17.97
C ASP A 563 -17.57 10.80 -18.57
N GLU A 564 -16.94 9.93 -17.78
CA GLU A 564 -16.44 8.58 -18.17
C GLU A 564 -15.30 8.57 -19.21
N THR A 565 -14.91 9.72 -19.78
CA THR A 565 -13.76 9.78 -20.67
C THR A 565 -12.45 9.94 -19.89
N PRO A 566 -11.45 9.07 -20.12
CA PRO A 566 -10.15 9.19 -19.46
C PRO A 566 -9.36 10.33 -20.08
N VAL A 567 -8.76 11.17 -19.25
CA VAL A 567 -7.86 12.24 -19.64
C VAL A 567 -6.57 12.05 -18.88
N THR A 568 -5.53 11.64 -19.60
CA THR A 568 -4.20 11.41 -19.01
C THR A 568 -3.37 12.68 -19.10
N SER A 569 -2.66 13.01 -18.03
CA SER A 569 -1.75 14.15 -17.96
C SER A 569 -0.44 13.75 -17.31
N VAL A 570 0.66 14.34 -17.78
CA VAL A 570 1.99 14.16 -17.19
C VAL A 570 2.40 15.44 -16.49
N LEU A 571 2.57 15.36 -15.17
CA LEU A 571 3.05 16.46 -14.34
C LEU A 571 4.57 16.35 -14.20
N CYS A 572 5.29 17.41 -14.56
CA CYS A 572 6.74 17.50 -14.39
C CYS A 572 7.06 18.28 -13.12
N VAL A 573 7.79 17.67 -12.20
CA VAL A 573 8.07 18.21 -10.86
C VAL A 573 9.58 18.27 -10.65
N ASP A 574 10.08 19.41 -10.19
CA ASP A 574 11.43 19.52 -9.64
C ASP A 574 11.49 18.70 -8.35
N ALA A 575 12.31 17.66 -8.34
CA ALA A 575 12.36 16.72 -7.24
C ALA A 575 12.90 17.33 -5.94
N LEU A 576 13.73 18.39 -6.01
CA LEU A 576 14.34 19.00 -4.82
C LEU A 576 13.39 19.97 -4.14
N THR A 577 12.66 20.76 -4.92
CA THR A 577 11.76 21.81 -4.40
C THR A 577 10.31 21.36 -4.30
N GLY A 578 9.96 20.30 -5.02
CA GLY A 578 8.58 19.87 -5.20
C GLY A 578 7.77 20.80 -6.10
N GLN A 579 8.32 21.86 -6.68
CA GLN A 579 7.57 22.79 -7.53
C GLN A 579 7.39 22.23 -8.95
N ASN A 580 6.39 22.73 -9.67
CA ASN A 580 6.24 22.42 -11.09
C ASN A 580 7.45 22.94 -11.87
N TYR A 581 7.94 22.12 -12.80
CA TYR A 581 9.02 22.54 -13.70
C TYR A 581 8.44 23.17 -14.96
N THR A 582 8.68 24.47 -15.12
CA THR A 582 8.20 25.25 -16.28
C THR A 582 9.04 24.97 -17.53
N ALA A 583 8.53 24.08 -18.38
CA ALA A 583 9.10 23.74 -19.68
C ALA A 583 8.04 23.77 -20.77
N ALA A 584 8.46 23.75 -22.05
CA ALA A 584 7.55 23.81 -23.19
C ALA A 584 6.56 22.62 -23.27
N PHE A 585 6.86 21.51 -22.59
CA PHE A 585 6.04 20.30 -22.55
C PHE A 585 5.32 20.08 -21.19
N GLU A 586 5.40 21.03 -20.27
CA GLU A 586 4.66 20.98 -19.01
C GLU A 586 3.15 20.96 -19.29
N GLY A 587 2.40 20.08 -18.62
CA GLY A 587 0.95 20.02 -18.77
C GLY A 587 0.47 19.38 -20.08
N THR A 588 1.30 18.56 -20.73
CA THR A 588 0.86 17.75 -21.88
C THR A 588 -0.29 16.82 -21.46
N VAL A 589 -1.42 16.92 -22.16
CA VAL A 589 -2.64 16.15 -21.91
C VAL A 589 -2.94 15.24 -23.09
N TYR A 590 -3.40 14.02 -22.80
CA TYR A 590 -3.81 12.99 -23.74
C TYR A 590 -5.30 12.67 -23.51
N PRO A 591 -6.22 13.37 -24.19
CA PRO A 591 -7.66 13.13 -24.05
C PRO A 591 -8.07 11.78 -24.66
N GLY A 592 -8.94 11.04 -23.96
CA GLY A 592 -9.42 9.73 -24.39
C GLY A 592 -8.37 8.61 -24.29
N VAL A 593 -7.22 8.88 -23.67
CA VAL A 593 -6.12 7.92 -23.51
C VAL A 593 -6.06 7.49 -22.05
N GLU A 594 -6.14 6.18 -21.82
CA GLU A 594 -5.79 5.55 -20.54
C GLU A 594 -4.60 4.60 -20.76
N PRO A 595 -3.45 4.85 -20.12
CA PRO A 595 -2.28 3.98 -20.25
C PRO A 595 -2.53 2.59 -19.66
N GLN A 596 -2.40 1.55 -20.49
CA GLN A 596 -2.30 0.16 -20.01
C GLN A 596 -0.90 -0.14 -19.47
N LYS A 597 0.13 0.40 -20.15
CA LYS A 597 1.54 0.26 -19.75
C LYS A 597 2.32 1.53 -20.07
N ILE A 598 3.24 1.87 -19.18
CA ILE A 598 4.19 2.96 -19.34
C ILE A 598 5.59 2.38 -19.45
N TYR A 599 6.37 2.87 -20.40
CA TYR A 599 7.76 2.53 -20.63
C TYR A 599 8.63 3.76 -20.39
N HIS A 600 9.66 3.61 -19.58
CA HIS A 600 10.72 4.60 -19.43
C HIS A 600 11.80 4.32 -20.47
N LEU A 601 12.01 5.25 -21.40
CA LEU A 601 12.97 5.12 -22.48
C LEU A 601 14.23 5.91 -22.10
N PRO A 602 15.38 5.24 -21.85
CA PRO A 602 16.62 5.88 -21.41
C PRO A 602 17.33 6.61 -22.56
N LEU A 603 16.60 7.49 -23.23
CA LEU A 603 17.05 8.35 -24.29
C LEU A 603 16.54 9.75 -24.00
N ALA A 604 17.47 10.65 -23.74
CA ALA A 604 17.16 12.05 -23.55
C ALA A 604 16.59 12.66 -24.84
N SER A 605 15.46 13.37 -24.74
CA SER A 605 14.93 14.20 -25.82
C SER A 605 15.89 15.37 -26.10
N SER A 606 16.70 15.24 -27.15
CA SER A 606 17.63 16.24 -27.72
C SER A 606 18.54 17.03 -26.73
N HIS A 607 19.41 17.89 -27.26
CA HIS A 607 20.56 18.48 -26.54
C HIS A 607 20.24 19.63 -25.56
N THR A 608 18.96 20.01 -25.39
CA THR A 608 18.61 21.26 -24.69
C THR A 608 18.13 21.08 -23.26
N GLU A 609 17.33 20.05 -22.97
CA GLU A 609 16.71 19.85 -21.64
C GLU A 609 17.09 18.54 -20.94
N HIS A 610 17.73 17.59 -21.64
CA HIS A 610 18.23 16.33 -21.06
C HIS A 610 17.19 15.54 -20.26
N VAL A 611 15.98 15.39 -20.81
CA VAL A 611 14.87 14.66 -20.17
C VAL A 611 14.64 13.34 -20.89
N ASP A 612 14.61 12.23 -20.15
CA ASP A 612 14.27 10.90 -20.65
C ASP A 612 12.82 10.84 -21.12
N MET A 613 12.57 10.09 -22.18
CA MET A 613 11.23 9.97 -22.76
C MET A 613 10.40 8.89 -22.04
N LEU A 614 9.09 9.14 -21.95
CA LEU A 614 8.10 8.14 -21.57
C LEU A 614 7.24 7.76 -22.78
N ALA A 615 6.89 6.48 -22.88
CA ALA A 615 5.94 5.99 -23.86
C ALA A 615 4.77 5.27 -23.19
N PHE A 616 3.55 5.58 -23.62
CA PHE A 616 2.30 5.04 -23.08
C PHE A 616 1.62 4.19 -24.14
N MET A 617 1.35 2.92 -23.83
CA MET A 617 0.49 2.08 -24.68
C MET A 617 -0.95 2.20 -24.21
N ASP A 618 -1.87 2.55 -25.10
CA ASP A 618 -3.30 2.60 -24.83
C ASP A 618 -4.02 1.27 -25.15
N GLU A 619 -5.32 1.19 -24.86
CA GLU A 619 -6.11 -0.02 -25.11
C GLU A 619 -6.21 -0.41 -26.59
N ARG A 620 -6.05 0.57 -27.49
CA ARG A 620 -6.05 0.38 -28.95
C ARG A 620 -4.66 0.05 -29.50
N GLN A 621 -3.71 -0.24 -28.61
CA GLN A 621 -2.31 -0.55 -28.95
C GLN A 621 -1.65 0.60 -29.72
N GLN A 622 -2.05 1.84 -29.44
CA GLN A 622 -1.37 3.02 -29.94
C GLN A 622 -0.37 3.51 -28.89
N LEU A 623 0.81 3.90 -29.37
CA LEU A 623 1.88 4.40 -28.53
C LEU A 623 1.86 5.94 -28.53
N HIS A 624 1.78 6.53 -27.34
CA HIS A 624 1.82 7.97 -27.11
C HIS A 624 3.14 8.34 -26.42
N LEU A 625 3.78 9.42 -26.82
CA LEU A 625 5.09 9.83 -26.28
C LEU A 625 4.98 11.08 -25.41
N TRP A 626 5.80 11.12 -24.36
CA TRP A 626 6.07 12.29 -23.55
C TRP A 626 7.59 12.51 -23.40
N PRO A 627 8.12 13.72 -23.65
CA PRO A 627 7.45 14.87 -24.24
C PRO A 627 6.90 14.57 -25.65
N SER A 628 5.72 15.09 -26.00
CA SER A 628 5.08 14.86 -27.30
C SER A 628 5.63 15.78 -28.41
N THR A 629 6.96 15.99 -28.44
CA THR A 629 7.61 16.88 -29.41
C THR A 629 7.92 16.15 -30.72
N VAL A 630 8.02 16.91 -31.82
CA VAL A 630 8.43 16.37 -33.14
C VAL A 630 9.80 15.69 -33.04
N GLU A 631 10.72 16.27 -32.28
CA GLU A 631 12.06 15.72 -32.05
C GLU A 631 12.04 14.36 -31.34
N SER A 632 11.21 14.22 -30.28
CA SER A 632 11.05 12.96 -29.55
C SER A 632 10.54 11.86 -30.48
N ARG A 633 9.59 12.20 -31.35
CA ARG A 633 9.06 11.30 -32.38
C ARG A 633 10.13 10.92 -33.41
N GLU A 634 10.85 11.88 -33.98
CA GLU A 634 11.91 11.62 -34.96
C GLU A 634 13.03 10.75 -34.36
N HIS A 635 13.40 11.01 -33.11
CA HIS A 635 14.44 10.25 -32.43
C HIS A 635 14.03 8.80 -32.20
N LEU A 636 12.80 8.56 -31.74
CA LEU A 636 12.27 7.20 -31.61
C LEU A 636 12.17 6.49 -32.97
N MET A 637 11.69 7.19 -34.01
CA MET A 637 11.52 6.61 -35.35
C MET A 637 12.85 6.29 -36.04
N ARG A 638 13.92 7.05 -35.79
CA ARG A 638 15.28 6.75 -36.29
C ARG A 638 15.77 5.36 -35.87
N HIS A 639 15.34 4.90 -34.69
CA HIS A 639 15.70 3.60 -34.13
C HIS A 639 14.50 2.65 -34.06
N ALA A 640 13.48 2.84 -34.91
CA ALA A 640 12.19 2.14 -34.79
C ALA A 640 12.32 0.61 -34.75
N SER A 641 13.24 0.03 -35.52
CA SER A 641 13.49 -1.41 -35.58
C SER A 641 14.20 -2.00 -34.35
N GLN A 642 14.71 -1.15 -33.46
CA GLN A 642 15.40 -1.57 -32.23
C GLN A 642 14.45 -1.57 -31.02
N TRP A 643 13.26 -0.99 -31.14
CA TRP A 643 12.29 -0.91 -30.06
C TRP A 643 11.31 -2.09 -30.07
N THR A 644 11.16 -2.73 -28.92
CA THR A 644 10.08 -3.68 -28.67
C THR A 644 9.39 -3.36 -27.36
N PHE A 645 8.07 -3.21 -27.43
CA PHE A 645 7.19 -2.88 -26.33
C PHE A 645 6.42 -4.13 -25.94
N ALA A 646 6.92 -4.82 -24.93
CA ALA A 646 6.27 -6.04 -24.48
C ALA A 646 5.24 -5.75 -23.38
N GLN A 647 4.21 -6.59 -23.23
CA GLN A 647 3.20 -6.49 -22.20
C GLN A 647 2.59 -7.86 -21.83
N GLY A 648 1.72 -7.88 -20.83
CA GLY A 648 0.91 -9.06 -20.48
C GLY A 648 1.49 -9.98 -19.39
N TRP A 649 2.63 -9.64 -18.77
CA TRP A 649 3.17 -10.38 -17.61
C TRP A 649 2.68 -9.85 -16.24
N GLN A 650 1.48 -9.26 -16.22
CA GLN A 650 0.83 -8.85 -14.97
C GLN A 650 0.24 -10.09 -14.27
N GLN A 651 0.17 -10.09 -12.94
CA GLN A 651 -0.48 -11.17 -12.19
C GLN A 651 -1.94 -11.32 -12.64
N GLY A 652 -2.40 -12.55 -12.84
CA GLY A 652 -3.72 -12.88 -13.36
C GLY A 652 -3.82 -12.92 -14.89
N SER A 653 -2.83 -12.42 -15.63
CA SER A 653 -2.80 -12.54 -17.09
C SER A 653 -2.58 -13.99 -17.55
N SER A 654 -3.04 -14.32 -18.74
CA SER A 654 -2.77 -15.59 -19.44
C SER A 654 -2.12 -15.38 -20.82
N GLN A 655 -1.81 -14.14 -21.19
CA GLN A 655 -1.28 -13.80 -22.50
C GLN A 655 -0.13 -12.81 -22.36
N LEU A 656 0.97 -13.07 -23.05
CA LEU A 656 2.10 -12.16 -23.19
C LEU A 656 2.24 -11.77 -24.66
N ARG A 657 2.53 -10.50 -24.91
CA ARG A 657 2.61 -9.97 -26.29
C ARG A 657 3.74 -8.96 -26.40
N GLY A 658 4.36 -8.90 -27.57
CA GLY A 658 5.35 -7.91 -27.95
C GLY A 658 4.88 -7.10 -29.14
N TYR A 659 5.13 -5.80 -29.10
CA TYR A 659 4.74 -4.86 -30.14
C TYR A 659 5.98 -4.12 -30.64
N GLU A 660 6.03 -3.85 -31.94
CA GLU A 660 7.03 -3.00 -32.57
C GLU A 660 6.36 -1.80 -33.23
N LEU A 661 7.12 -0.76 -33.53
CA LEU A 661 6.60 0.43 -34.20
C LEU A 661 6.23 0.08 -35.64
N ALA A 662 5.01 0.45 -36.06
CA ALA A 662 4.63 0.38 -37.46
C ALA A 662 5.24 1.56 -38.22
N ALA A 663 5.63 1.34 -39.49
CA ALA A 663 6.04 2.42 -40.38
C ALA A 663 4.84 3.35 -40.63
N SER A 664 4.78 4.48 -39.92
CA SER A 664 3.68 5.45 -40.07
C SER A 664 3.90 6.31 -41.32
N GLN A 665 2.87 6.45 -42.16
CA GLN A 665 2.86 7.35 -43.32
C GLN A 665 2.26 8.73 -43.01
N ASP A 666 1.77 8.96 -41.78
CA ASP A 666 1.01 10.17 -41.43
C ASP A 666 1.68 10.94 -40.27
N GLU A 667 2.42 12.00 -40.63
CA GLU A 667 3.13 12.87 -39.67
C GLU A 667 2.17 13.68 -38.78
N LYS A 668 0.87 13.74 -39.12
CA LYS A 668 -0.14 14.56 -38.41
C LYS A 668 -0.82 13.86 -37.24
N GLN A 669 -0.70 12.54 -37.10
CA GLN A 669 -1.26 11.84 -35.93
C GLN A 669 -0.34 12.00 -34.72
N SER A 670 -0.90 12.33 -33.55
CA SER A 670 -0.16 12.48 -32.29
C SER A 670 0.29 11.16 -31.67
N SER A 671 -0.30 10.05 -32.11
CA SER A 671 0.02 8.70 -31.66
C SER A 671 0.77 7.93 -32.75
N LEU A 672 1.54 6.93 -32.32
CA LEU A 672 2.30 6.02 -33.17
C LEU A 672 1.61 4.66 -33.21
N ALA A 673 1.28 4.21 -34.41
CA ALA A 673 0.74 2.87 -34.61
C ALA A 673 1.79 1.81 -34.27
N THR A 674 1.35 0.74 -33.62
CA THR A 674 2.18 -0.43 -33.35
C THR A 674 1.64 -1.64 -34.08
N ARG A 675 2.52 -2.62 -34.35
CA ARG A 675 2.15 -3.94 -34.86
C ARG A 675 2.60 -5.01 -33.89
N GLU A 676 1.81 -6.06 -33.72
CA GLU A 676 2.17 -7.19 -32.88
C GLU A 676 3.34 -7.95 -33.53
N ALA A 677 4.46 -8.05 -32.83
CA ALA A 677 5.68 -8.72 -33.27
C ALA A 677 5.69 -10.20 -32.83
N TRP A 678 5.21 -10.48 -31.61
CA TRP A 678 5.11 -11.84 -31.08
C TRP A 678 3.99 -11.95 -30.04
N GLN A 679 3.50 -13.17 -29.84
CA GLN A 679 2.55 -13.49 -28.76
C GLN A 679 2.86 -14.87 -28.16
N LEU A 680 2.66 -14.99 -26.85
CA LEU A 680 2.72 -16.23 -26.09
C LEU A 680 1.42 -16.37 -25.30
N MET A 681 0.64 -17.38 -25.66
CA MET A 681 -0.63 -17.70 -25.02
C MET A 681 -0.42 -18.85 -24.04
N LEU A 682 -0.66 -18.60 -22.76
CA LEU A 682 -0.76 -19.69 -21.79
C LEU A 682 -2.09 -20.43 -22.01
N PRO A 683 -2.15 -21.75 -21.76
CA PRO A 683 -3.40 -22.50 -21.68
C PRO A 683 -4.48 -21.75 -20.88
N ASP A 684 -5.75 -21.85 -21.31
CA ASP A 684 -6.87 -21.07 -20.75
C ASP A 684 -7.09 -21.29 -19.25
N ASP A 685 -6.68 -22.45 -18.76
CA ASP A 685 -6.73 -22.83 -17.36
C ASP A 685 -5.51 -22.36 -16.56
N LEU A 686 -4.44 -21.86 -17.18
CA LEU A 686 -3.29 -21.26 -16.51
C LEU A 686 -3.43 -19.74 -16.37
N HIS A 687 -2.87 -19.21 -15.28
CA HIS A 687 -2.71 -17.77 -15.09
C HIS A 687 -1.41 -17.47 -14.36
N ILE A 688 -0.86 -16.28 -14.60
CA ILE A 688 0.39 -15.82 -14.00
C ILE A 688 0.17 -15.47 -12.52
N VAL A 689 1.04 -15.98 -11.65
CA VAL A 689 1.03 -15.72 -10.20
C VAL A 689 2.21 -14.89 -9.71
N ALA A 690 3.35 -14.94 -10.39
CA ALA A 690 4.52 -14.13 -10.05
C ALA A 690 5.39 -13.88 -11.28
N THR A 691 6.09 -12.74 -11.31
CA THR A 691 7.02 -12.39 -12.39
C THR A 691 8.28 -11.73 -11.84
N ALA A 692 9.39 -11.87 -12.56
CA ALA A 692 10.65 -11.21 -12.21
C ALA A 692 11.37 -10.71 -13.47
N ARG A 693 12.15 -9.65 -13.26
CA ARG A 693 12.99 -8.97 -14.25
C ARG A 693 14.28 -8.53 -13.59
N HIS A 694 15.27 -8.23 -14.40
CA HIS A 694 16.44 -7.51 -13.91
C HIS A 694 16.01 -6.18 -13.27
N PRO A 695 16.58 -5.81 -12.11
CA PRO A 695 16.50 -4.44 -11.62
C PRO A 695 16.94 -3.46 -12.71
N SER A 696 16.31 -2.28 -12.80
CA SER A 696 16.63 -1.27 -13.84
C SER A 696 18.11 -0.88 -13.88
N TYR A 697 18.84 -1.09 -12.79
CA TYR A 697 20.28 -0.92 -12.69
C TYR A 697 20.88 -2.14 -11.97
N ASP A 698 21.34 -3.12 -12.75
CA ASP A 698 21.98 -4.36 -12.26
C ASP A 698 23.31 -4.63 -12.98
N PRO A 699 24.36 -3.82 -12.72
CA PRO A 699 25.66 -4.00 -13.37
C PRO A 699 26.28 -5.33 -12.96
N THR A 700 26.87 -6.03 -13.91
CA THR A 700 27.56 -7.30 -13.68
C THR A 700 29.06 -7.07 -13.76
N ALA A 701 29.77 -7.21 -12.63
CA ALA A 701 31.22 -6.98 -12.57
C ALA A 701 32.06 -8.03 -13.33
N SER A 702 31.57 -9.27 -13.42
CA SER A 702 32.27 -10.37 -14.07
C SER A 702 31.36 -11.15 -15.01
N ILE A 703 31.80 -11.29 -16.25
CA ILE A 703 31.12 -12.03 -17.33
C ILE A 703 31.17 -13.56 -17.14
N GLY A 704 32.04 -14.05 -16.27
CA GLY A 704 32.24 -15.48 -16.03
C GLY A 704 32.51 -15.78 -14.56
N ARG A 705 32.37 -17.06 -14.22
CA ARG A 705 32.64 -17.59 -12.89
C ARG A 705 33.84 -18.53 -12.96
N THR A 706 34.89 -18.19 -12.22
CA THR A 706 36.09 -19.02 -12.10
C THR A 706 35.83 -20.27 -11.26
N LEU A 707 36.30 -21.42 -11.74
CA LEU A 707 36.25 -22.72 -11.06
C LEU A 707 37.53 -23.02 -10.30
N GLY A 708 37.53 -24.05 -9.44
CA GLY A 708 38.71 -24.59 -8.75
C GLY A 708 39.93 -24.71 -9.65
N ASN A 709 39.76 -25.42 -10.74
CA ASN A 709 40.78 -25.71 -11.75
C ASN A 709 41.22 -24.50 -12.62
N ARG A 710 40.80 -23.28 -12.28
CA ARG A 710 41.06 -22.01 -12.99
C ARG A 710 40.40 -21.86 -14.35
N SER A 711 39.52 -22.79 -14.74
CA SER A 711 38.67 -22.58 -15.91
C SER A 711 37.49 -21.65 -15.57
N VAL A 712 36.78 -21.22 -16.59
CA VAL A 712 35.70 -20.24 -16.49
C VAL A 712 34.41 -20.80 -17.06
N LEU A 713 33.32 -20.68 -16.29
CA LEU A 713 31.96 -20.80 -16.81
C LEU A 713 31.42 -19.41 -17.16
N PHE A 714 31.15 -19.18 -18.44
CA PHE A 714 30.60 -17.89 -18.92
C PHE A 714 29.12 -17.77 -18.56
N LYS A 715 28.76 -16.66 -17.93
CA LYS A 715 27.40 -16.38 -17.51
C LYS A 715 26.54 -16.04 -18.72
N TYR A 716 25.31 -16.55 -18.75
CA TYR A 716 24.32 -16.11 -19.73
C TYR A 716 23.70 -14.79 -19.27
N LEU A 717 24.05 -13.69 -19.95
CA LEU A 717 23.67 -12.33 -19.57
C LEU A 717 22.73 -11.70 -20.61
N ASN A 718 21.44 -12.03 -20.52
CA ASN A 718 20.40 -11.42 -21.36
C ASN A 718 19.70 -10.29 -20.59
N PRO A 719 19.87 -9.00 -20.99
CA PRO A 719 19.22 -7.87 -20.31
C PRO A 719 17.69 -7.85 -20.48
N ASN A 720 17.18 -8.53 -21.50
CA ASN A 720 15.76 -8.60 -21.86
C ASN A 720 15.04 -9.82 -21.27
N LEU A 721 15.68 -10.51 -20.32
CA LEU A 721 15.14 -11.72 -19.70
C LEU A 721 13.99 -11.40 -18.74
N ILE A 722 12.88 -12.14 -18.86
CA ILE A 722 11.75 -12.13 -17.93
C ILE A 722 11.52 -13.55 -17.42
N ALA A 723 11.28 -13.68 -16.13
CA ALA A 723 10.77 -14.91 -15.53
C ALA A 723 9.28 -14.77 -15.22
N VAL A 724 8.50 -15.82 -15.53
CA VAL A 724 7.05 -15.88 -15.31
C VAL A 724 6.70 -17.20 -14.62
N ALA A 725 5.97 -17.13 -13.53
CA ALA A 725 5.39 -18.28 -12.84
C ALA A 725 3.88 -18.32 -13.07
N ALA A 726 3.33 -19.49 -13.41
CA ALA A 726 1.92 -19.70 -13.68
C ALA A 726 1.37 -20.97 -13.00
N VAL A 727 0.08 -20.95 -12.67
CA VAL A 727 -0.65 -22.08 -12.05
C VAL A 727 -2.07 -22.22 -12.62
N HIS A 728 -2.71 -23.37 -12.38
CA HIS A 728 -4.09 -23.61 -12.81
C HIS A 728 -5.10 -22.77 -12.00
N LYS A 729 -6.09 -22.18 -12.69
CA LYS A 729 -7.13 -21.28 -12.17
C LYS A 729 -8.13 -21.95 -11.21
N HIS A 730 -8.30 -23.27 -11.30
CA HIS A 730 -9.47 -23.96 -10.75
C HIS A 730 -9.27 -24.70 -9.42
N GLU A 731 -8.10 -24.59 -8.78
CA GLU A 731 -7.87 -25.26 -7.51
C GLU A 731 -7.73 -24.21 -6.41
N ALA A 732 -8.41 -24.40 -5.28
CA ALA A 732 -8.12 -23.65 -4.04
C ALA A 732 -6.65 -23.84 -3.58
N ARG A 733 -5.93 -24.76 -4.24
CA ARG A 733 -4.54 -25.14 -4.05
C ARG A 733 -4.00 -25.74 -5.35
N SER A 734 -3.16 -25.02 -6.09
CA SER A 734 -2.58 -25.56 -7.34
C SER A 734 -1.49 -26.59 -7.06
N GLU A 735 -1.61 -27.81 -7.60
CA GLU A 735 -0.60 -28.86 -7.40
C GLU A 735 0.70 -28.66 -8.20
N ARG A 736 0.65 -27.86 -9.27
CA ARG A 736 1.77 -27.63 -10.19
C ARG A 736 2.08 -26.16 -10.38
N LEU A 737 3.36 -25.83 -10.38
CA LEU A 737 3.91 -24.51 -10.67
C LEU A 737 4.75 -24.57 -11.95
N TYR A 738 4.36 -23.80 -12.96
CA TYR A 738 5.10 -23.67 -14.22
C TYR A 738 5.96 -22.40 -14.14
N VAL A 739 7.27 -22.53 -14.36
CA VAL A 739 8.20 -21.39 -14.42
C VAL A 739 8.82 -21.30 -15.80
N TYR A 740 8.64 -20.17 -16.46
CA TYR A 740 9.13 -19.86 -17.80
C TYR A 740 10.17 -18.74 -17.73
N LEU A 741 11.27 -18.90 -18.46
CA LEU A 741 12.26 -17.87 -18.75
C LEU A 741 12.13 -17.49 -20.22
N LEU A 742 11.85 -16.21 -20.45
CA LEU A 742 11.43 -15.67 -21.74
C LEU A 742 12.31 -14.48 -22.11
N ASP A 743 12.65 -14.35 -23.38
CA ASP A 743 13.20 -13.11 -23.91
C ASP A 743 12.08 -12.13 -24.28
N SER A 744 12.10 -10.92 -23.73
CA SER A 744 11.03 -9.93 -23.90
C SER A 744 11.00 -9.25 -25.27
N VAL A 745 12.05 -9.38 -26.06
CA VAL A 745 12.17 -8.75 -27.38
C VAL A 745 11.69 -9.73 -28.45
N SER A 746 12.16 -10.97 -28.42
CA SER A 746 11.79 -12.02 -29.40
C SER A 746 10.54 -12.82 -29.01
N GLY A 747 10.17 -12.85 -27.72
CA GLY A 747 9.11 -13.74 -27.21
C GLY A 747 9.55 -15.21 -27.06
N THR A 748 10.83 -15.52 -27.28
CA THR A 748 11.34 -16.89 -27.25
C THR A 748 11.35 -17.44 -25.82
N VAL A 749 10.83 -18.66 -25.63
CA VAL A 749 10.98 -19.42 -24.39
C VAL A 749 12.39 -20.02 -24.35
N LEU A 750 13.25 -19.45 -23.51
CA LEU A 750 14.65 -19.87 -23.37
C LEU A 750 14.78 -21.12 -22.48
N TYR A 751 13.98 -21.18 -21.42
CA TYR A 751 13.92 -22.32 -20.50
C TYR A 751 12.53 -22.41 -19.86
N HIS A 752 12.10 -23.62 -19.52
CA HIS A 752 10.90 -23.82 -18.72
C HIS A 752 11.08 -25.02 -17.79
N THR A 753 10.40 -24.98 -16.63
CA THR A 753 10.39 -26.08 -15.67
C THR A 753 9.05 -26.16 -14.95
N VAL A 754 8.72 -27.34 -14.42
CA VAL A 754 7.47 -27.61 -13.70
C VAL A 754 7.80 -28.23 -12.35
N TYR A 755 7.28 -27.63 -11.29
CA TYR A 755 7.36 -28.18 -9.93
C TYR A 755 6.02 -28.79 -9.54
N ALA A 756 6.04 -30.04 -9.05
CA ALA A 756 4.85 -30.76 -8.59
C ALA A 756 4.73 -30.73 -7.06
N GLY A 757 3.52 -30.92 -6.53
CA GLY A 757 3.24 -30.92 -5.10
C GLY A 757 3.36 -29.54 -4.47
N VAL A 758 3.04 -28.47 -5.21
CA VAL A 758 3.12 -27.08 -4.74
C VAL A 758 1.84 -26.67 -4.00
N VAL A 759 1.93 -25.66 -3.15
CA VAL A 759 0.82 -24.99 -2.50
C VAL A 759 0.89 -23.51 -2.87
N VAL A 760 -0.08 -23.05 -3.65
CA VAL A 760 -0.19 -21.64 -4.03
C VAL A 760 -1.55 -21.13 -3.60
N ASP A 761 -1.54 -20.20 -2.63
CA ASP A 761 -2.72 -19.48 -2.13
C ASP A 761 -2.28 -18.13 -1.54
N ALA A 762 -3.21 -17.37 -0.95
CA ALA A 762 -2.91 -16.05 -0.38
C ALA A 762 -1.91 -16.07 0.80
N LEU A 763 -1.80 -17.19 1.51
CA LEU A 763 -0.85 -17.39 2.63
C LEU A 763 0.49 -17.99 2.14
N HIS A 764 0.48 -18.61 0.97
CA HIS A 764 1.63 -19.26 0.35
C HIS A 764 1.90 -18.67 -1.06
N PRO A 765 2.26 -17.38 -1.16
CA PRO A 765 2.56 -16.76 -2.45
C PRO A 765 3.84 -17.34 -3.06
N VAL A 766 3.91 -17.28 -4.39
CA VAL A 766 5.13 -17.56 -5.15
C VAL A 766 5.91 -16.25 -5.32
N HIS A 767 7.22 -16.29 -5.13
CA HIS A 767 8.10 -15.16 -5.48
C HIS A 767 9.19 -15.59 -6.44
N LEU A 768 9.45 -14.74 -7.42
CA LEU A 768 10.57 -14.86 -8.36
C LEU A 768 11.51 -13.67 -8.14
N VAL A 769 12.82 -13.92 -8.13
CA VAL A 769 13.86 -12.88 -8.09
C VAL A 769 14.91 -13.20 -9.14
N LEU A 770 15.07 -12.32 -10.13
CA LEU A 770 16.02 -12.44 -11.22
C LEU A 770 17.12 -11.38 -11.06
N SER A 771 18.39 -11.80 -11.08
CA SER A 771 19.55 -10.89 -11.06
C SER A 771 20.76 -11.53 -11.72
N GLU A 772 21.60 -10.72 -12.37
CA GLU A 772 22.75 -11.19 -13.17
C GLU A 772 22.40 -12.35 -14.13
N ASN A 773 22.72 -13.58 -13.72
CA ASN A 773 22.53 -14.81 -14.47
C ASN A 773 21.78 -15.87 -13.64
N TRP A 774 21.03 -15.47 -12.61
CA TRP A 774 20.34 -16.43 -11.74
C TRP A 774 18.93 -15.99 -11.39
N LEU A 775 18.05 -16.99 -11.29
CA LEU A 775 16.67 -16.86 -10.83
C LEU A 775 16.50 -17.65 -9.54
N VAL A 776 15.89 -17.04 -8.52
CA VAL A 776 15.38 -17.78 -7.35
C VAL A 776 13.86 -17.78 -7.39
N ALA A 777 13.28 -18.98 -7.34
CA ALA A 777 11.85 -19.18 -7.14
C ALA A 777 11.59 -19.69 -5.72
N THR A 778 10.73 -19.00 -4.97
CA THR A 778 10.30 -19.44 -3.63
C THR A 778 8.82 -19.76 -3.62
N PHE A 779 8.45 -20.89 -3.01
CA PHE A 779 7.08 -21.39 -2.93
C PHE A 779 6.94 -22.41 -1.78
N ALA A 780 5.71 -22.79 -1.45
CA ALA A 780 5.45 -23.83 -0.45
C ALA A 780 5.19 -25.19 -1.14
N GLY A 781 5.71 -26.27 -0.55
CA GLY A 781 5.49 -27.65 -0.97
C GLY A 781 4.59 -28.41 0.00
N GLN A 782 3.69 -29.24 -0.53
CA GLN A 782 2.81 -30.14 0.24
C GLN A 782 3.58 -31.33 0.83
N GLY A 783 4.66 -31.72 0.15
CA GLY A 783 5.42 -32.93 0.43
C GLY A 783 4.66 -34.18 -0.02
N ASP A 784 5.33 -35.01 -0.79
CA ASP A 784 4.84 -36.31 -1.24
C ASP A 784 6.03 -37.28 -1.28
N ALA A 785 5.96 -38.30 -0.42
CA ALA A 785 6.99 -39.33 -0.31
C ALA A 785 7.13 -40.16 -1.60
N HIS A 786 6.07 -40.29 -2.41
CA HIS A 786 6.10 -41.01 -3.69
C HIS A 786 6.76 -40.18 -4.80
N LEU A 787 6.68 -38.85 -4.72
CA LEU A 787 7.33 -37.91 -5.65
C LEU A 787 8.69 -37.41 -5.13
N GLY A 788 9.13 -37.83 -3.94
CA GLY A 788 10.36 -37.37 -3.32
C GLY A 788 10.36 -35.88 -2.95
N THR A 789 9.19 -35.26 -2.79
CA THR A 789 9.07 -33.83 -2.49
C THR A 789 8.92 -33.60 -0.98
N ALA A 790 9.61 -32.59 -0.45
CA ALA A 790 9.56 -32.23 0.97
C ALA A 790 8.42 -31.25 1.27
N LYS A 791 7.72 -31.46 2.39
CA LYS A 791 6.73 -30.50 2.91
C LYS A 791 7.44 -29.28 3.50
N GLY A 792 6.92 -28.09 3.23
CA GLY A 792 7.45 -26.83 3.78
C GLY A 792 7.82 -25.83 2.69
N TYR A 793 8.47 -24.74 3.09
CA TYR A 793 8.88 -23.69 2.16
C TYR A 793 10.16 -24.08 1.43
N GLN A 794 10.23 -23.77 0.15
CA GLN A 794 11.33 -24.14 -0.73
C GLN A 794 11.84 -22.90 -1.48
N ALA A 795 13.14 -22.87 -1.73
CA ALA A 795 13.81 -21.96 -2.66
C ALA A 795 14.52 -22.79 -3.72
N VAL A 796 14.13 -22.65 -4.97
CA VAL A 796 14.81 -23.26 -6.11
C VAL A 796 15.63 -22.21 -6.83
N VAL A 797 16.93 -22.47 -6.95
CA VAL A 797 17.89 -21.60 -7.64
C VAL A 797 18.11 -22.16 -9.05
N LEU A 798 18.01 -21.31 -10.05
CA LEU A 798 18.45 -21.56 -11.42
C LEU A 798 19.63 -20.64 -11.72
N GLU A 799 20.77 -21.20 -12.14
CA GLU A 799 21.92 -20.45 -12.66
C GLU A 799 22.03 -20.70 -14.16
N LEU A 800 22.12 -19.62 -14.94
CA LEU A 800 22.18 -19.65 -16.40
C LEU A 800 23.61 -19.39 -16.88
N TYR A 801 24.12 -20.30 -17.70
CA TYR A 801 25.45 -20.25 -18.31
C TYR A 801 25.33 -20.32 -19.84
N GLU A 802 26.31 -19.77 -20.55
CA GLU A 802 26.40 -19.85 -22.00
C GLU A 802 26.53 -21.32 -22.47
N SER A 803 27.34 -22.12 -21.79
CA SER A 803 27.60 -23.53 -22.09
C SER A 803 27.79 -24.36 -20.82
N ASP A 804 27.64 -25.68 -20.94
CA ASP A 804 28.05 -26.67 -19.94
C ASP A 804 29.56 -26.94 -19.96
N MET A 805 30.25 -26.53 -21.03
CA MET A 805 31.68 -26.69 -21.20
C MET A 805 32.45 -25.53 -20.55
N GLU A 806 33.47 -25.90 -19.78
CA GLU A 806 34.44 -24.95 -19.22
C GLU A 806 35.24 -24.24 -20.33
N ASP A 807 35.55 -22.96 -20.13
CA ASP A 807 36.29 -22.09 -21.07
C ASP A 807 35.66 -21.96 -22.48
N ALA A 808 34.36 -22.23 -22.59
CA ALA A 808 33.61 -22.16 -23.84
C ALA A 808 32.52 -21.07 -23.84
N ARG A 809 32.46 -20.31 -24.94
CA ARG A 809 31.38 -19.35 -25.25
C ARG A 809 30.55 -19.83 -26.43
N VAL A 810 29.29 -19.38 -26.53
CA VAL A 810 28.36 -19.90 -27.54
C VAL A 810 28.72 -19.52 -28.98
N ASP A 811 29.45 -18.41 -29.19
CA ASP A 811 29.96 -17.98 -30.51
C ASP A 811 31.12 -18.85 -31.06
N GLY A 812 31.18 -20.11 -30.64
CA GLY A 812 31.73 -21.18 -31.44
C GLY A 812 33.23 -21.17 -31.61
N GLN A 813 34.04 -20.89 -30.57
CA GLN A 813 35.40 -21.44 -30.49
C GLN A 813 35.87 -21.80 -29.09
N VAL A 814 36.46 -22.99 -29.03
CA VAL A 814 37.29 -23.47 -27.93
C VAL A 814 38.50 -22.55 -27.78
N ILE A 815 38.71 -21.99 -26.58
CA ILE A 815 40.00 -21.39 -26.24
C ILE A 815 41.04 -22.51 -26.21
N LYS A 816 41.90 -22.60 -27.24
CA LYS A 816 43.11 -23.43 -27.18
C LYS A 816 44.06 -22.80 -26.17
N CYS A 817 44.11 -23.31 -24.95
CA CYS A 817 45.11 -22.91 -23.96
C CYS A 817 46.53 -23.16 -24.54
N ALA A 818 47.34 -22.10 -24.57
CA ALA A 818 48.66 -22.05 -25.24
C ALA A 818 49.80 -22.82 -24.52
N HIS A 819 49.54 -24.01 -23.96
CA HIS A 819 50.58 -24.80 -23.24
C HIS A 819 50.83 -26.22 -23.79
N TYR A 820 50.33 -26.57 -24.98
CA TYR A 820 50.71 -27.82 -25.67
C TYR A 820 51.44 -27.53 -26.99
N PRO A 821 52.57 -28.21 -27.29
CA PRO A 821 53.35 -27.93 -28.50
C PRO A 821 52.55 -28.25 -29.76
N ALA A 822 52.70 -27.36 -30.73
CA ALA A 822 52.06 -27.38 -32.04
C ALA A 822 52.21 -28.71 -32.77
N HIS A 823 51.15 -29.22 -33.39
CA HIS A 823 51.13 -29.82 -34.74
C HIS A 823 49.68 -30.06 -35.20
N SER A 824 48.98 -29.01 -35.65
CA SER A 824 47.97 -29.09 -36.73
C SER A 824 47.36 -27.70 -36.97
N SER A 825 47.55 -27.20 -38.18
CA SER A 825 46.95 -26.00 -38.74
C SER A 825 45.43 -26.15 -38.87
N ASN A 826 44.69 -25.46 -38.01
CA ASN A 826 43.39 -24.84 -38.32
C ASN A 826 43.08 -23.86 -37.19
N SER A 827 43.64 -22.66 -37.35
CA SER A 827 43.42 -21.52 -36.46
C SER A 827 42.13 -20.84 -36.90
N TYR A 828 41.02 -21.19 -36.27
CA TYR A 828 39.87 -20.31 -36.21
C TYR A 828 40.08 -19.41 -34.96
N VAL A 829 39.79 -18.11 -35.08
CA VAL A 829 39.68 -17.11 -33.99
C VAL A 829 38.22 -16.63 -33.98
N PRO A 830 37.45 -16.66 -32.87
CA PRO A 830 36.02 -16.41 -32.97
C PRO A 830 35.90 -14.90 -33.00
N LEU A 831 35.05 -14.39 -33.88
CA LEU A 831 34.52 -13.05 -33.69
C LEU A 831 33.63 -13.15 -32.45
N ILE A 832 34.20 -12.91 -31.27
CA ILE A 832 33.40 -12.60 -30.08
C ILE A 832 32.62 -11.36 -30.47
N SER A 833 31.31 -11.48 -30.65
CA SER A 833 30.48 -10.28 -30.76
C SER A 833 30.51 -9.59 -29.40
N ASP A 834 31.02 -8.36 -29.36
CA ASP A 834 30.94 -7.51 -28.16
C ASP A 834 29.51 -7.04 -27.87
N VAL A 835 28.53 -7.46 -28.68
CA VAL A 835 27.14 -7.01 -28.65
C VAL A 835 26.19 -8.20 -28.50
N PHE A 836 25.31 -8.13 -27.49
CA PHE A 836 24.20 -9.06 -27.30
C PHE A 836 23.00 -8.65 -28.18
N SER A 837 22.38 -9.61 -28.87
CA SER A 837 21.14 -9.40 -29.62
C SER A 837 20.11 -10.48 -29.26
N SER A 838 18.91 -10.05 -28.85
CA SER A 838 17.79 -10.95 -28.60
C SER A 838 17.26 -11.67 -29.85
N PHE A 839 17.66 -11.23 -31.06
CA PHE A 839 17.29 -11.87 -32.32
C PHE A 839 18.25 -13.00 -32.74
N ASP A 840 19.33 -13.22 -31.97
CA ASP A 840 20.18 -14.40 -32.07
C ASP A 840 20.19 -15.18 -30.73
N PRO A 841 19.02 -15.66 -30.27
CA PRO A 841 18.91 -16.22 -28.93
C PRO A 841 19.49 -17.62 -28.88
N HIS A 842 20.68 -17.75 -28.29
CA HIS A 842 21.15 -19.05 -27.84
C HIS A 842 20.45 -19.46 -26.53
N ARG A 843 20.21 -20.76 -26.38
CA ARG A 843 19.60 -21.30 -25.17
C ARG A 843 20.66 -21.44 -24.07
N PRO A 844 20.39 -20.94 -22.85
CA PRO A 844 21.32 -21.10 -21.74
C PRO A 844 21.41 -22.56 -21.29
N TYR A 845 22.59 -22.97 -20.87
CA TYR A 845 22.76 -24.13 -20.00
C TYR A 845 22.31 -23.75 -18.58
N VAL A 846 21.33 -24.48 -18.04
CA VAL A 846 20.71 -24.16 -16.75
C VAL A 846 21.08 -25.20 -15.70
N MET A 847 21.79 -24.76 -14.66
CA MET A 847 22.00 -25.53 -13.44
C MET A 847 20.88 -25.21 -12.45
N SER A 848 20.34 -26.24 -11.80
CA SER A 848 19.23 -26.08 -10.85
C SER A 848 19.52 -26.80 -9.53
N GLN A 849 19.17 -26.15 -8.42
CA GLN A 849 19.27 -26.76 -7.10
C GLN A 849 18.15 -26.25 -6.18
N ALA A 850 17.57 -27.16 -5.40
CA ALA A 850 16.48 -26.85 -4.47
C ALA A 850 16.96 -26.83 -3.02
N TYR A 851 16.41 -25.92 -2.23
CA TYR A 851 16.71 -25.74 -0.80
C TYR A 851 15.42 -25.61 0.00
N ALA A 852 15.39 -26.19 1.19
CA ALA A 852 14.34 -25.99 2.18
C ALA A 852 14.59 -24.70 2.98
N LEU A 853 13.55 -23.88 3.09
CA LEU A 853 13.54 -22.67 3.90
C LEU A 853 12.85 -22.93 5.25
N PRO A 854 13.35 -22.36 6.35
CA PRO A 854 12.75 -22.55 7.67
C PRO A 854 11.41 -21.81 7.82
N TYR A 855 11.17 -20.77 7.02
CA TYR A 855 9.97 -19.94 7.06
C TYR A 855 9.57 -19.53 5.64
N GLY A 856 8.30 -19.13 5.48
CA GLY A 856 7.79 -18.63 4.21
C GLY A 856 8.42 -17.31 3.81
N VAL A 857 8.24 -16.92 2.55
CA VAL A 857 8.66 -15.63 2.04
C VAL A 857 7.40 -14.86 1.69
N ASN A 858 7.23 -13.65 2.23
CA ASN A 858 6.08 -12.78 1.96
C ASN A 858 6.39 -11.70 0.90
N ALA A 859 7.67 -11.38 0.74
CA ALA A 859 8.20 -10.45 -0.24
C ALA A 859 9.67 -10.81 -0.47
N ALA A 860 10.13 -10.67 -1.70
CA ALA A 860 11.50 -10.98 -2.08
C ALA A 860 12.12 -9.85 -2.90
N GLY A 861 13.42 -9.64 -2.75
CA GLY A 861 14.22 -8.69 -3.51
C GLY A 861 15.69 -9.10 -3.51
N VAL A 862 16.55 -8.34 -4.16
CA VAL A 862 17.98 -8.62 -4.24
C VAL A 862 18.76 -7.34 -4.01
N THR A 863 19.87 -7.41 -3.28
CA THR A 863 20.76 -6.25 -3.13
C THR A 863 21.43 -5.89 -4.46
N ILE A 864 21.53 -4.60 -4.75
CA ILE A 864 22.24 -4.07 -5.92
C ILE A 864 23.33 -3.10 -5.45
N THR A 865 24.44 -3.06 -6.17
CA THR A 865 25.54 -2.11 -5.91
C THR A 865 25.97 -1.46 -7.22
N ARG A 866 26.79 -0.40 -7.16
CA ARG A 866 27.07 0.45 -8.33
C ARG A 866 27.88 -0.24 -9.41
N LEU A 867 28.79 -1.14 -9.04
CA LEU A 867 29.62 -1.89 -9.98
C LEU A 867 29.28 -3.38 -9.97
N GLY A 868 28.42 -3.83 -9.04
CA GLY A 868 28.05 -5.23 -8.90
C GLY A 868 29.20 -6.14 -8.44
N ILE A 869 30.21 -5.59 -7.75
CA ILE A 869 31.37 -6.38 -7.29
C ILE A 869 31.04 -7.11 -5.98
N THR A 870 30.29 -6.45 -5.08
CA THR A 870 29.93 -7.03 -3.78
C THR A 870 28.97 -8.20 -3.92
N THR A 871 29.16 -9.23 -3.09
CA THR A 871 28.29 -10.41 -3.06
C THR A 871 26.84 -10.03 -2.78
N LYS A 872 25.94 -10.43 -3.67
CA LYS A 872 24.51 -10.17 -3.54
C LYS A 872 23.88 -10.99 -2.40
N LYS A 873 22.81 -10.45 -1.82
CA LYS A 873 21.92 -11.15 -0.88
C LYS A 873 20.52 -11.18 -1.44
N LEU A 874 19.85 -12.33 -1.32
CA LEU A 874 18.41 -12.42 -1.48
C LEU A 874 17.76 -11.83 -0.22
N LEU A 875 17.05 -10.74 -0.38
CA LEU A 875 16.26 -10.13 0.68
C LEU A 875 14.89 -10.80 0.71
N GLY A 876 14.44 -11.20 1.88
CA GLY A 876 13.12 -11.77 2.06
C GLY A 876 12.51 -11.32 3.37
N LYS A 877 11.22 -10.96 3.36
CA LYS A 877 10.45 -11.00 4.61
C LYS A 877 10.15 -12.45 4.92
N LEU A 878 10.81 -12.98 5.93
CA LEU A 878 10.47 -14.31 6.41
C LEU A 878 9.09 -14.26 7.08
N GLY A 879 8.27 -15.28 6.84
CA GLY A 879 6.95 -15.50 7.44
C GLY A 879 7.01 -15.82 8.94
N LEU A 880 8.02 -15.31 9.64
CA LEU A 880 8.06 -15.27 11.08
C LEU A 880 6.87 -14.44 11.59
N PRO A 881 6.22 -14.83 12.71
CA PRO A 881 5.22 -13.99 13.37
C PRO A 881 5.76 -12.60 13.74
N SER A 882 7.09 -12.48 13.87
CA SER A 882 7.77 -11.21 14.13
C SER A 882 7.82 -10.29 12.90
N GLY A 883 7.59 -10.75 11.66
CA GLY A 883 7.64 -9.91 10.46
C GLY A 883 9.01 -9.28 10.21
N GLN A 884 10.08 -10.07 10.33
CA GLN A 884 11.47 -9.61 10.21
C GLN A 884 11.97 -9.64 8.77
N LEU A 885 12.80 -8.64 8.42
CA LEU A 885 13.53 -8.61 7.16
C LEU A 885 14.82 -9.44 7.30
N TYR A 886 15.03 -10.37 6.37
CA TYR A 886 16.14 -11.32 6.39
C TYR A 886 16.93 -11.26 5.09
N GLY A 887 18.26 -11.31 5.16
CA GLY A 887 19.13 -11.40 3.99
C GLY A 887 19.80 -12.77 3.90
N ILE A 888 19.44 -13.58 2.90
CA ILE A 888 20.14 -14.84 2.59
C ILE A 888 21.34 -14.52 1.69
N PRO A 889 22.59 -14.77 2.13
CA PRO A 889 23.75 -14.61 1.27
C PRO A 889 23.69 -15.53 0.05
N ARG A 890 24.08 -15.02 -1.13
CA ARG A 890 24.08 -15.78 -2.39
C ARG A 890 24.88 -17.08 -2.32
N GLN A 891 25.95 -17.13 -1.52
CA GLN A 891 26.79 -18.33 -1.34
C GLN A 891 26.01 -19.53 -0.78
N LEU A 892 24.95 -19.30 0.01
CA LEU A 892 24.09 -20.37 0.51
C LEU A 892 23.13 -20.89 -0.56
N LEU A 893 22.82 -20.06 -1.56
CA LEU A 893 21.89 -20.33 -2.67
C LEU A 893 22.69 -20.49 -3.98
N ASP A 894 23.54 -21.52 -4.05
CA ASP A 894 24.41 -21.79 -5.20
C ASP A 894 24.04 -23.13 -5.85
N ALA A 895 23.75 -23.12 -7.16
CA ALA A 895 23.30 -24.34 -7.85
C ALA A 895 24.39 -25.41 -7.99
N ARG A 896 25.67 -25.05 -7.79
CA ARG A 896 26.83 -25.93 -7.98
C ARG A 896 27.20 -26.72 -6.73
N ARG A 897 26.56 -26.47 -5.58
CA ARG A 897 26.86 -27.19 -4.33
C ARG A 897 26.54 -28.67 -4.53
N SER A 898 27.53 -29.54 -4.35
CA SER A 898 27.42 -30.97 -4.57
C SER A 898 27.05 -31.72 -3.27
N MET A 899 26.33 -32.85 -3.41
CA MET A 899 25.92 -33.71 -2.27
C MET A 899 27.11 -34.39 -1.55
N GLY A 900 28.26 -34.49 -2.22
CA GLY A 900 29.46 -35.18 -1.73
C GLY A 900 30.51 -34.22 -1.19
N ALA A 901 31.73 -34.75 -0.97
CA ALA A 901 32.88 -33.90 -0.69
C ALA A 901 33.11 -32.97 -1.89
N VAL A 902 33.17 -31.66 -1.62
CA VAL A 902 33.62 -30.66 -2.59
C VAL A 902 35.11 -30.90 -2.85
N SER A 903 35.58 -30.67 -4.07
CA SER A 903 37.02 -30.77 -4.36
C SER A 903 37.78 -29.74 -3.51
N ASP A 904 38.99 -30.06 -3.06
CA ASP A 904 39.80 -29.14 -2.24
C ASP A 904 39.94 -27.76 -2.93
N VAL A 905 40.05 -27.77 -4.26
CA VAL A 905 40.23 -26.56 -5.07
C VAL A 905 38.94 -25.72 -5.19
N ASP A 906 37.77 -26.37 -5.28
CA ASP A 906 36.48 -25.66 -5.24
C ASP A 906 36.16 -25.14 -3.83
N GLN A 907 36.61 -25.85 -2.80
CA GLN A 907 36.51 -25.42 -1.41
C GLN A 907 37.42 -24.22 -1.12
N GLU A 908 38.63 -24.17 -1.69
CA GLU A 908 39.52 -22.99 -1.67
C GLU A 908 38.86 -21.77 -2.34
N ASN A 909 38.03 -21.99 -3.36
CA ASN A 909 37.22 -20.94 -4.01
C ASN A 909 35.91 -20.62 -3.27
N GLY A 910 35.70 -21.16 -2.06
CA GLY A 910 34.58 -20.86 -1.19
C GLY A 910 33.27 -21.57 -1.56
N LEU A 911 33.30 -22.64 -2.36
CA LEU A 911 32.12 -23.47 -2.61
C LEU A 911 31.83 -24.35 -1.39
N LEU A 912 30.60 -24.26 -0.88
CA LEU A 912 30.14 -25.04 0.26
C LEU A 912 29.56 -26.39 -0.19
N PRO A 913 29.71 -27.48 0.57
CA PRO A 913 28.99 -28.73 0.30
C PRO A 913 27.49 -28.48 0.34
N TYR A 914 26.70 -29.25 -0.39
CA TYR A 914 25.26 -29.08 -0.41
C TYR A 914 24.65 -29.45 0.94
N GLU A 915 23.91 -28.50 1.49
CA GLU A 915 23.04 -28.73 2.64
C GLU A 915 21.62 -28.37 2.21
N PRO A 916 20.67 -29.33 2.24
CA PRO A 916 19.34 -29.11 1.72
C PRO A 916 18.56 -28.06 2.52
N ALA A 917 18.82 -27.91 3.82
CA ALA A 917 18.14 -26.93 4.66
C ALA A 917 19.01 -25.68 4.83
N ILE A 918 18.47 -24.50 4.50
CA ILE A 918 19.12 -23.24 4.82
C ILE A 918 18.89 -22.94 6.31
N PRO A 919 19.94 -22.84 7.13
CA PRO A 919 19.78 -22.56 8.56
C PRO A 919 19.26 -21.14 8.78
N PHE A 920 18.40 -20.96 9.78
CA PHE A 920 18.04 -19.63 10.26
C PHE A 920 19.18 -19.08 11.13
N ILE A 921 19.87 -18.08 10.61
CA ILE A 921 20.98 -17.40 11.31
C ILE A 921 20.49 -16.02 11.78
N PRO A 922 20.32 -15.78 13.10
CA PRO A 922 19.77 -14.52 13.62
C PRO A 922 20.55 -13.26 13.20
N SER A 923 21.86 -13.37 12.97
CA SER A 923 22.71 -12.26 12.53
C SER A 923 22.39 -11.75 11.12
N HIS A 924 21.63 -12.51 10.33
CA HIS A 924 21.15 -12.09 9.01
C HIS A 924 19.80 -11.35 9.07
N VAL A 925 19.21 -11.18 10.26
CA VAL A 925 18.02 -10.35 10.46
C VAL A 925 18.43 -8.88 10.39
N LEU A 926 18.03 -8.20 9.32
CA LEU A 926 18.37 -6.80 9.05
C LEU A 926 17.57 -5.83 9.91
N SER A 927 16.33 -6.18 10.23
CA SER A 927 15.40 -5.29 10.92
C SER A 927 15.50 -5.34 12.45
N TYR A 928 16.34 -6.20 13.03
CA TYR A 928 16.49 -6.42 14.47
C TYR A 928 15.15 -6.36 15.25
N ASN A 929 14.88 -5.28 16.00
CA ASN A 929 13.66 -5.05 16.78
C ASN A 929 12.57 -4.23 16.04
N GLN A 930 12.89 -3.67 14.86
CA GLN A 930 11.97 -2.92 14.01
C GLN A 930 11.15 -3.86 13.13
N THR A 931 10.13 -4.49 13.72
CA THR A 931 9.30 -5.46 13.01
C THR A 931 8.40 -4.82 11.96
N VAL A 932 8.48 -5.30 10.70
CA VAL A 932 7.58 -4.90 9.60
C VAL A 932 6.40 -5.89 9.56
N ARG A 933 5.49 -5.76 10.52
CA ARG A 933 4.41 -6.72 10.75
C ARG A 933 3.40 -6.81 9.59
N VAL A 934 3.12 -5.68 8.93
CA VAL A 934 2.21 -5.61 7.77
C VAL A 934 2.85 -6.23 6.53
N ASN A 935 2.04 -6.71 5.58
CA ASN A 935 2.53 -7.22 4.28
C ASN A 935 3.52 -6.23 3.65
N ILE A 936 4.70 -6.72 3.28
CA ILE A 936 5.66 -5.92 2.49
C ILE A 936 5.20 -6.02 1.04
N TYR A 937 4.82 -4.89 0.46
CA TYR A 937 4.39 -4.81 -0.93
C TYR A 937 5.58 -4.79 -1.89
N ALA A 938 6.68 -4.16 -1.49
CA ALA A 938 7.91 -4.06 -2.28
C ALA A 938 9.14 -3.93 -1.39
N ILE A 939 10.27 -4.47 -1.86
CA ILE A 939 11.61 -4.20 -1.34
C ILE A 939 12.36 -3.47 -2.45
N ILE A 940 12.79 -2.23 -2.17
CA ILE A 940 13.54 -1.41 -3.12
C ILE A 940 14.97 -1.31 -2.61
N THR A 941 15.92 -1.61 -3.49
CA THR A 941 17.36 -1.61 -3.22
C THR A 941 18.03 -0.59 -4.13
N LEU A 942 19.04 0.13 -3.63
CA LEU A 942 19.59 1.29 -4.33
C LEU A 942 21.12 1.23 -4.34
N ALA A 943 21.70 1.24 -5.54
CA ALA A 943 23.15 1.29 -5.68
C ALA A 943 23.75 2.60 -5.14
N ARG A 944 24.94 2.51 -4.53
CA ARG A 944 25.66 3.62 -3.87
C ARG A 944 27.04 3.83 -4.48
N ILE A 945 27.62 5.01 -4.25
CA ILE A 945 28.97 5.33 -4.74
C ILE A 945 30.00 4.35 -4.16
N ALA A 946 29.91 4.05 -2.88
CA ALA A 946 30.67 2.98 -2.27
C ALA A 946 30.04 1.62 -2.61
N ASP A 947 30.76 0.78 -3.35
CA ASP A 947 30.23 -0.49 -3.88
C ASP A 947 29.97 -1.56 -2.80
N VAL A 948 30.24 -1.25 -1.52
CA VAL A 948 30.05 -2.13 -0.36
C VAL A 948 28.71 -1.94 0.36
N ARG A 949 27.89 -0.96 -0.04
CA ARG A 949 26.57 -0.68 0.55
C ARG A 949 25.46 -0.67 -0.51
N CYS A 950 24.27 -1.09 -0.09
CA CYS A 950 23.04 -1.22 -0.88
C CYS A 950 21.89 -0.48 -0.18
#